data_AF-A0A922XGS6-F1
#
_entry.id   AF-A0A922XGS6-F1
#
_cell.length_a   1.000
_cell.length_b   1.000
_cell.length_c   1.000
_cell.angle_alpha   90.00
_cell.angle_beta   90.00
_cell.angle_gamma   90.00
#
_symmetry.space_group_name_H-M   'P 1'
#
loop_
_entity.id
_entity.type
_entity.pdbx_description
1 polymer ?
#
loop_
_entity_poly.entity_id
_entity_poly.type
_entity_poly.pdbx_seq_one_letter_code
_entity_poly.pdbx_strand_id
1 'polypeptide(L)'
;MSIPIRCVCGRHLLARDDFAGARAECPTCGRTLQIPAKPGVASAANPASPPSTPTPVAAPPEVEPLEITEFLDPPTAAEQAAAAHAHSHASPAQAGAPPKPPRSVASRMFEALLDPRSIQWMLMIGGGLCVLGLIVWLVSLGVFKDPHVLAGVLGVGTLAILGAGWYVALRTRFRVAGQALTFLGCVVAPLNLWFYHAQNLVTVDGHLWVGGVICCLLYAATVYVLRDALFMYAFEVGVTLTTLLLLADLGKITDAPIFAFFFMALGLISIHSERAFSPAEDAQFPRRKFGLPLFWSGHVQIAVALLTLLGSQLLGWLLAPAQNLLDIQWTGNLFTKNHLLAAGLWLAAVYAYLYSDLVVRKVGLYLGLAAASLVMAELTLLVGFDVRTEWILAVMSATALAVNILWSRLPADNQKLTRLVPPVAMALSLLPAAAGLILHIRATSVSFDRMNWSYETGAPFVITMLLAAVCNRISAALYRRSDARTSQIYFFLSAACVLVAAAGQLRDRGLVAWSEQAPWLMLIPLAYLVGARLWRGHSAERPLYYVAQAATGVILVAGFLATVQEPTAFIPLHGERASLMLGLVFAEAALFYVLAGFFRRRSWNVYLAAAAACGALWQFMGYFGVDASYYTMLYAGLGLGCLAVARSLGLTPTTVYRHHGQPSTVLRGRGLAALQCGHGILTVASLAALMQGLTGLAARNAQWLDIVSIFVTALAAGAASFVSPPSPWRRVYATAAVALAAVGFLRLNILIDLNGWQKFEIFAVVAGAIMLAASHWALFRETDRSQDDAVSLGLSLGSILVVGTLLTAVLYHRWWDAGPSLTNELALLTFTILMAVTGVAWQIRATTLFGGGALAIYLIVMITSLAYRPQVAVGVYLAAGGALVFATGIALSVYREKLLKLPEQISRREGIFKILNWR
;
A
#
# COMPACT_ATOMS: atom_id res chain seq x y z
N MET A 1 19.62 -22.77 20.50
CA MET A 1 18.23 -23.22 20.70
C MET A 1 17.44 -22.08 21.36
N SER A 2 16.14 -22.26 21.57
CA SER A 2 15.31 -21.27 22.26
C SER A 2 14.85 -21.81 23.62
N ILE A 3 14.94 -20.98 24.65
CA ILE A 3 14.55 -21.27 26.02
C ILE A 3 13.06 -20.90 26.17
N PRO A 4 12.16 -21.87 26.38
CA PRO A 4 10.75 -21.57 26.61
C PRO A 4 10.56 -21.00 28.01
N ILE A 5 9.90 -19.84 28.10
CA ILE A 5 9.61 -19.14 29.35
C ILE A 5 8.12 -18.87 29.43
N ARG A 6 7.52 -19.15 30.59
CA ARG A 6 6.13 -18.78 30.86
C ARG A 6 6.10 -17.47 31.65
N CYS A 7 5.57 -16.43 31.04
CA CYS A 7 5.35 -15.16 31.74
C CYS A 7 4.20 -15.30 32.75
N VAL A 8 4.23 -14.50 33.83
CA VAL A 8 3.13 -14.38 34.80
C VAL A 8 1.80 -13.94 34.16
N CYS A 9 1.82 -13.32 32.97
CA CYS A 9 0.60 -13.01 32.21
C CYS A 9 0.00 -14.22 31.46
N GLY A 10 0.60 -15.41 31.59
CA GLY A 10 0.17 -16.66 30.98
C GLY A 10 0.66 -16.88 29.54
N ARG A 11 1.46 -15.97 28.98
CA ARG A 11 2.05 -16.13 27.63
C ARG A 11 3.28 -17.03 27.67
N HIS A 12 3.37 -17.92 26.70
CA HIS A 12 4.58 -18.67 26.37
C HIS A 12 5.46 -17.79 25.46
N LEU A 13 6.70 -17.61 25.89
CA LEU A 13 7.71 -16.82 25.20
C LEU A 13 8.89 -17.72 24.87
N LEU A 14 9.58 -17.43 23.77
CA LEU A 14 10.87 -18.03 23.47
C LEU A 14 11.95 -16.96 23.66
N ALA A 15 12.91 -17.23 24.53
CA ALA A 15 14.17 -16.49 24.57
C ALA A 15 15.24 -17.26 23.78
N ARG A 16 16.23 -16.58 23.22
CA ARG A 16 17.39 -17.27 22.63
C ARG A 16 18.33 -17.77 23.73
N ASP A 17 19.00 -18.89 23.46
CA ASP A 17 20.00 -19.46 24.39
C ASP A 17 21.10 -18.46 24.77
N ASP A 18 21.48 -17.57 23.85
CA ASP A 18 22.54 -16.56 24.04
C ASP A 18 22.24 -15.55 25.17
N PHE A 19 20.97 -15.50 25.60
CA PHE A 19 20.47 -14.69 26.69
C PHE A 19 20.07 -15.53 27.91
N ALA A 20 20.54 -16.78 28.01
CA ALA A 20 20.36 -17.61 29.19
C ALA A 20 20.85 -16.88 30.46
N GLY A 21 20.02 -16.81 31.49
CA GLY A 21 20.34 -16.07 32.72
C GLY A 21 20.11 -14.55 32.65
N ALA A 22 19.90 -13.98 31.46
CA ALA A 22 19.64 -12.55 31.31
C ALA A 22 18.20 -12.20 31.71
N ARG A 23 17.98 -10.93 32.07
CA ARG A 23 16.64 -10.38 32.24
C ARG A 23 16.08 -9.94 30.90
N ALA A 24 14.83 -10.30 30.64
CA ALA A 24 14.06 -9.91 29.47
C ALA A 24 12.73 -9.29 29.89
N GLU A 25 12.05 -8.59 28.99
CA GLU A 25 10.68 -8.14 29.23
C GLU A 25 9.69 -8.94 28.38
N CYS A 26 8.53 -9.24 28.98
CA CYS A 26 7.44 -9.83 28.21
C CYS A 26 6.87 -8.79 27.24
N PRO A 27 6.87 -9.03 25.91
CA PRO A 27 6.36 -8.06 24.92
C PRO A 27 4.86 -7.80 25.07
N THR A 28 4.12 -8.67 25.77
CA THR A 28 2.68 -8.53 25.97
C THR A 28 2.32 -7.70 27.20
N CYS A 29 3.10 -7.78 28.29
CA CYS A 29 2.73 -7.17 29.57
C CYS A 29 3.80 -6.26 30.19
N GLY A 30 4.98 -6.17 29.58
CA GLY A 30 6.09 -5.33 30.04
C GLY A 30 6.74 -5.76 31.35
N ARG A 31 6.35 -6.92 31.93
CA ARG A 31 7.00 -7.42 33.14
C ARG A 31 8.39 -7.98 32.82
N THR A 32 9.36 -7.63 33.65
CA THR A 32 10.68 -8.23 33.67
C THR A 32 10.57 -9.71 34.06
N LEU A 33 11.24 -10.57 33.30
CA LEU A 33 11.34 -12.01 33.47
C LEU A 33 12.81 -12.36 33.49
N GLN A 34 13.18 -13.30 34.36
CA GLN A 34 14.53 -13.86 34.36
C GLN A 34 14.54 -15.09 33.45
N ILE A 35 15.40 -15.08 32.44
CA ILE A 35 15.60 -16.22 31.56
C ILE A 35 16.35 -17.29 32.37
N PRO A 36 15.89 -18.54 32.43
CA PRO A 36 16.61 -19.60 33.11
C PRO A 36 18.06 -19.68 32.64
N ALA A 37 19.01 -19.74 33.58
CA ALA A 37 20.40 -19.98 33.25
C ALA A 37 20.53 -21.38 32.63
N LYS A 38 21.44 -21.54 31.67
CA LYS A 38 21.76 -22.85 31.11
C LYS A 38 22.20 -23.73 32.28
N PRO A 39 21.58 -24.91 32.52
CA PRO A 39 22.07 -25.81 33.55
C PRO A 39 23.53 -26.11 33.21
N GLY A 40 24.43 -25.67 34.10
CA GLY A 40 25.85 -25.94 33.94
C GLY A 40 26.02 -27.44 33.75
N VAL A 41 26.88 -27.82 32.81
CA VAL A 41 27.27 -29.21 32.62
C VAL A 41 27.96 -29.66 33.91
N ALA A 42 27.16 -30.10 34.88
CA ALA A 42 27.66 -30.74 36.08
C ALA A 42 28.30 -32.05 35.62
N SER A 43 29.59 -32.15 35.94
CA SER A 43 30.45 -33.30 35.71
C SER A 43 29.70 -34.62 35.91
N ALA A 44 29.78 -35.49 34.90
CA ALA A 44 29.20 -36.81 34.90
C ALA A 44 29.67 -37.62 36.12
N ALA A 45 28.74 -37.98 37.00
CA ALA A 45 28.89 -39.09 37.93
C ALA A 45 27.51 -39.69 38.27
N ASN A 46 27.42 -41.01 38.05
CA ASN A 46 26.38 -41.99 38.41
C ASN A 46 25.07 -42.07 37.58
N PRO A 47 24.83 -43.20 36.89
CA PRO A 47 23.52 -43.57 36.37
C PRO A 47 22.72 -44.30 37.45
N ALA A 48 21.57 -43.76 37.83
CA ALA A 48 20.58 -44.50 38.61
C ALA A 48 19.15 -44.17 38.13
N SER A 49 18.48 -45.23 37.68
CA SER A 49 17.03 -45.45 37.54
C SER A 49 16.24 -44.68 36.46
N PRO A 50 15.48 -45.39 35.59
CA PRO A 50 14.60 -44.75 34.60
C PRO A 50 13.31 -44.23 35.25
N PRO A 51 12.82 -43.03 34.89
CA PRO A 51 11.51 -42.56 35.33
C PRO A 51 10.40 -43.14 34.45
N SER A 52 9.28 -43.48 35.10
CA SER A 52 8.02 -43.92 34.52
C SER A 52 7.46 -42.91 33.52
N THR A 53 7.14 -43.39 32.33
CA THR A 53 6.47 -42.69 31.23
C THR A 53 5.13 -42.11 31.68
N PRO A 54 4.92 -40.78 31.72
CA PRO A 54 3.60 -40.22 31.89
C PRO A 54 2.82 -40.31 30.58
N THR A 55 1.59 -40.79 30.70
CA THR A 55 0.55 -40.91 29.68
C THR A 55 0.40 -39.61 28.88
N PRO A 56 0.25 -39.67 27.53
CA PRO A 56 0.13 -38.47 26.70
C PRO A 56 -1.20 -37.78 26.94
N VAL A 57 -1.20 -36.75 27.78
CA VAL A 57 -2.29 -35.77 27.84
C VAL A 57 -2.27 -34.98 26.54
N ALA A 58 -3.41 -34.94 25.85
CA ALA A 58 -3.61 -34.27 24.58
C ALA A 58 -2.93 -32.89 24.55
N ALA A 59 -2.04 -32.70 23.58
CA ALA A 59 -1.27 -31.48 23.42
C ALA A 59 -2.21 -30.28 23.29
N PRO A 60 -2.10 -29.25 24.16
CA PRO A 60 -2.85 -28.02 23.97
C PRO A 60 -2.46 -27.37 22.64
N PRO A 61 -3.37 -26.60 22.01
CA PRO A 61 -3.15 -26.01 20.70
C PRO A 61 -1.84 -25.24 20.65
N GLU A 62 -1.05 -25.50 19.60
CA GLU A 62 0.27 -24.94 19.33
C GLU A 62 0.16 -23.42 19.14
N VAL A 63 0.18 -22.68 20.24
CA VAL A 63 0.27 -21.21 20.20
C VAL A 63 1.71 -20.89 19.86
N GLU A 64 1.93 -20.42 18.63
CA GLU A 64 3.22 -19.93 18.14
C GLU A 64 3.81 -18.98 19.20
N PRO A 65 4.89 -19.40 19.88
CA PRO A 65 5.38 -18.68 21.03
C PRO A 65 6.09 -17.40 20.59
N LEU A 66 5.77 -16.29 21.25
CA LEU A 66 6.34 -14.99 20.90
C LEU A 66 7.82 -14.95 21.27
N GLU A 67 8.68 -14.66 20.30
CA GLU A 67 10.10 -14.46 20.53
C GLU A 67 10.35 -13.14 21.28
N ILE A 68 11.22 -13.20 22.29
CA ILE A 68 11.69 -12.02 23.00
C ILE A 68 12.79 -11.36 22.16
N THR A 69 12.53 -10.13 21.70
CA THR A 69 13.48 -9.37 20.86
C THR A 69 14.29 -8.33 21.64
N GLU A 70 13.91 -8.04 22.89
CA GLU A 70 14.50 -7.01 23.74
C GLU A 70 14.97 -7.58 25.09
N PHE A 71 16.27 -7.48 25.34
CA PHE A 71 16.92 -7.97 26.55
C PHE A 71 17.51 -6.80 27.35
N LEU A 72 17.40 -6.87 28.68
CA LEU A 72 17.88 -5.82 29.59
C LEU A 72 19.37 -5.96 29.90
N ASP A 73 19.87 -7.18 29.89
CA ASP A 73 21.26 -7.49 30.17
C ASP A 73 22.00 -7.82 28.86
N PRO A 74 23.31 -7.51 28.76
CA PRO A 74 24.11 -7.90 27.61
C PRO A 74 24.15 -9.43 27.45
N PRO A 75 24.37 -9.95 26.23
CA PRO A 75 24.65 -11.38 26.04
C PRO A 75 25.89 -11.77 26.87
N THR A 76 25.91 -13.00 27.40
CA THR A 76 26.95 -13.41 28.36
C THR A 76 28.37 -13.28 27.78
N ALA A 77 29.35 -12.91 28.62
CA ALA A 77 30.72 -12.62 28.19
C ALA A 77 31.42 -13.80 27.48
N ALA A 78 31.12 -15.03 27.87
CA ALA A 78 31.61 -16.25 27.22
C ALA A 78 31.14 -16.36 25.76
N GLU A 79 29.96 -15.81 25.47
CA GLU A 79 29.32 -15.90 24.17
C GLU A 79 29.58 -14.65 23.32
N GLN A 80 29.86 -13.49 23.93
CA GLN A 80 30.47 -12.35 23.24
C GLN A 80 31.85 -12.72 22.69
N ALA A 81 32.64 -13.50 23.45
CA ALA A 81 33.89 -14.08 22.98
C ALA A 81 33.65 -15.10 21.85
N ALA A 82 32.62 -15.96 21.96
CA ALA A 82 32.26 -16.90 20.91
C ALA A 82 31.70 -16.24 19.63
N ALA A 83 30.95 -15.15 19.74
CA ALA A 83 30.41 -14.36 18.63
C ALA A 83 31.51 -13.52 17.96
N ALA A 84 32.47 -12.99 18.74
CA ALA A 84 33.70 -12.40 18.23
C ALA A 84 34.54 -13.46 17.47
N HIS A 85 34.61 -14.70 17.96
CA HIS A 85 35.24 -15.81 17.26
C HIS A 85 34.45 -16.26 16.01
N ALA A 86 33.11 -16.29 16.04
CA ALA A 86 32.27 -16.66 14.91
C ALA A 86 32.29 -15.62 13.78
N HIS A 87 32.41 -14.33 14.10
CA HIS A 87 32.68 -13.28 13.12
C HIS A 87 34.14 -13.23 12.65
N SER A 88 35.07 -13.87 13.38
CA SER A 88 36.47 -14.03 12.94
C SER A 88 36.69 -15.16 11.92
N HIS A 89 35.68 -16.02 11.67
CA HIS A 89 35.71 -17.00 10.58
C HIS A 89 35.29 -16.43 9.21
N ALA A 90 34.95 -15.14 9.13
CA ALA A 90 34.97 -14.42 7.86
C ALA A 90 36.43 -14.20 7.44
N SER A 91 37.00 -15.19 6.74
CA SER A 91 38.28 -15.20 6.01
C SER A 91 39.46 -14.46 6.68
N PRO A 92 40.48 -15.17 7.22
CA PRO A 92 41.66 -14.56 7.84
C PRO A 92 42.54 -13.72 6.88
N ALA A 93 42.14 -13.52 5.62
CA ALA A 93 42.92 -12.81 4.61
C ALA A 93 42.88 -11.27 4.71
N GLN A 94 42.11 -10.65 5.62
CA GLN A 94 42.03 -9.18 5.70
C GLN A 94 42.25 -8.54 7.09
N ALA A 95 42.49 -9.33 8.14
CA ALA A 95 42.59 -8.80 9.51
C ALA A 95 43.97 -8.24 9.90
N GLY A 96 44.97 -8.25 9.00
CA GLY A 96 46.34 -7.81 9.30
C GLY A 96 46.82 -6.53 8.59
N ALA A 97 46.01 -5.93 7.72
CA ALA A 97 46.43 -4.71 7.04
C ALA A 97 46.19 -3.50 7.96
N PRO A 98 47.22 -2.70 8.30
CA PRO A 98 47.02 -1.45 9.03
C PRO A 98 45.95 -0.62 8.29
N PRO A 99 45.04 0.07 9.01
CA PRO A 99 43.97 0.85 8.38
C PRO A 99 44.62 1.78 7.37
N LYS A 100 44.27 1.59 6.09
CA LYS A 100 44.78 2.44 4.99
C LYS A 100 44.54 3.88 5.42
N PRO A 101 45.58 4.74 5.41
CA PRO A 101 45.42 6.13 5.82
C PRO A 101 44.27 6.74 5.02
N PRO A 102 43.40 7.54 5.67
CA PRO A 102 42.21 8.08 5.02
C PRO A 102 42.62 8.78 3.74
N ARG A 103 42.12 8.27 2.61
CA ARG A 103 42.42 8.84 1.29
C ARG A 103 42.02 10.31 1.32
N SER A 104 42.91 11.18 0.85
CA SER A 104 42.64 12.61 0.74
C SER A 104 41.36 12.84 -0.08
N VAL A 105 40.58 13.85 0.31
CA VAL A 105 39.29 14.20 -0.32
C VAL A 105 39.41 14.32 -1.84
N ALA A 106 40.54 14.84 -2.33
CA ALA A 106 40.83 14.99 -3.76
C ALA A 106 40.97 13.66 -4.53
N SER A 107 41.46 12.58 -3.90
CA SER A 107 41.61 11.28 -4.56
C SER A 107 40.26 10.61 -4.82
N ARG A 108 39.28 10.81 -3.93
CA ARG A 108 37.92 10.25 -4.07
C ARG A 108 37.14 10.96 -5.17
N MET A 109 37.37 12.27 -5.33
CA MET A 109 36.78 13.08 -6.41
C MET A 109 37.20 12.58 -7.80
N PHE A 110 38.48 12.29 -8.02
CA PHE A 110 38.99 11.83 -9.32
C PHE A 110 38.57 10.40 -9.68
N GLU A 111 38.50 9.49 -8.70
CA GLU A 111 38.16 8.08 -8.91
C GLU A 111 36.70 7.92 -9.39
N ALA A 112 35.81 8.74 -8.84
CA ALA A 112 34.41 8.65 -9.16
C ALA A 112 34.09 9.25 -10.55
N LEU A 113 34.87 10.25 -11.02
CA LEU A 113 34.71 10.85 -12.36
C LEU A 113 34.99 9.82 -13.49
N LEU A 114 35.78 8.79 -13.21
CA LEU A 114 36.29 7.79 -14.17
C LEU A 114 35.62 6.39 -14.02
N ASP A 115 34.44 6.33 -13.41
CA ASP A 115 33.68 5.09 -13.19
C ASP A 115 33.10 4.51 -14.51
N PRO A 116 33.23 3.20 -14.82
CA PRO A 116 32.75 2.63 -16.08
C PRO A 116 31.25 2.80 -16.32
N ARG A 117 30.45 2.90 -15.26
CA ARG A 117 29.00 3.10 -15.37
C ARG A 117 28.66 4.51 -15.84
N SER A 118 29.37 5.54 -15.37
CA SER A 118 29.14 6.92 -15.84
C SER A 118 29.51 7.05 -17.33
N ILE A 119 30.60 6.39 -17.74
CA ILE A 119 31.01 6.28 -19.15
C ILE A 119 29.95 5.53 -19.97
N GLN A 120 29.41 4.42 -19.48
CA GLN A 120 28.37 3.63 -20.17
C GLN A 120 27.06 4.40 -20.34
N TRP A 121 26.64 5.18 -19.35
CA TRP A 121 25.46 6.05 -19.47
C TRP A 121 25.68 7.16 -20.50
N MET A 122 26.88 7.74 -20.53
CA MET A 122 27.26 8.73 -21.53
C MET A 122 27.20 8.16 -22.96
N LEU A 123 27.57 6.88 -23.14
CA LEU A 123 27.49 6.16 -24.42
C LEU A 123 26.06 5.77 -24.82
N MET A 124 25.23 5.24 -23.91
CA MET A 124 23.84 4.86 -24.20
C MET A 124 22.96 6.07 -24.53
N ILE A 125 23.10 7.16 -23.77
CA ILE A 125 22.36 8.40 -24.02
C ILE A 125 22.80 9.01 -25.37
N GLY A 126 24.10 9.00 -25.67
CA GLY A 126 24.62 9.39 -26.97
C GLY A 126 24.08 8.54 -28.14
N GLY A 127 24.00 7.22 -27.98
CA GLY A 127 23.54 6.29 -29.02
C GLY A 127 22.02 6.29 -29.27
N GLY A 128 21.21 6.40 -28.21
CA GLY A 128 19.75 6.49 -28.33
C GLY A 128 19.30 7.79 -29.02
N LEU A 129 19.95 8.91 -28.70
CA LEU A 129 19.73 10.20 -29.36
C LEU A 129 20.08 10.14 -30.86
N CYS A 130 21.03 9.27 -31.25
CA CYS A 130 21.41 9.05 -32.64
C CYS A 130 20.36 8.23 -33.43
N VAL A 131 19.86 7.10 -32.91
CA VAL A 131 18.89 6.22 -33.62
C VAL A 131 17.50 6.86 -33.73
N LEU A 132 17.05 7.54 -32.67
CA LEU A 132 15.77 8.25 -32.69
C LEU A 132 15.80 9.40 -33.70
N GLY A 133 16.91 10.14 -33.77
CA GLY A 133 17.14 11.15 -34.81
C GLY A 133 17.04 10.58 -36.23
N LEU A 134 17.37 9.29 -36.42
CA LEU A 134 17.36 8.59 -37.71
C LEU A 134 15.97 8.05 -38.10
N ILE A 135 15.17 7.54 -37.17
CA ILE A 135 13.78 7.10 -37.42
C ILE A 135 12.87 8.30 -37.72
N VAL A 136 13.02 9.39 -36.97
CA VAL A 136 12.29 10.66 -37.22
C VAL A 136 12.63 11.20 -38.61
N TRP A 137 13.89 11.05 -39.01
CA TRP A 137 14.34 11.37 -40.35
C TRP A 137 13.71 10.45 -41.42
N LEU A 138 13.62 9.12 -41.24
CA LEU A 138 13.03 8.18 -42.21
C LEU A 138 11.50 8.29 -42.35
N VAL A 139 10.79 8.54 -41.25
CA VAL A 139 9.34 8.79 -41.30
C VAL A 139 9.03 10.12 -41.98
N SER A 140 9.90 11.12 -41.83
CA SER A 140 9.81 12.38 -42.59
C SER A 140 10.01 12.19 -44.10
N LEU A 141 10.36 10.98 -44.57
CA LEU A 141 10.54 10.60 -45.98
C LEU A 141 9.39 9.75 -46.61
N GLY A 142 8.49 9.09 -45.84
CA GLY A 142 7.18 8.54 -46.30
C GLY A 142 7.10 7.26 -47.18
N VAL A 143 7.36 6.05 -46.65
CA VAL A 143 7.72 4.83 -47.44
C VAL A 143 6.65 3.71 -47.73
N PHE A 144 5.41 3.64 -47.17
CA PHE A 144 4.46 2.47 -47.39
C PHE A 144 2.98 2.83 -47.72
N LYS A 145 2.30 2.22 -48.73
CA LYS A 145 0.95 2.67 -49.25
C LYS A 145 -0.19 1.65 -49.60
N ASP A 146 -0.03 0.32 -49.77
CA ASP A 146 -1.09 -0.61 -50.32
C ASP A 146 -1.56 -1.76 -49.38
N PRO A 147 -2.87 -1.97 -49.07
CA PRO A 147 -3.34 -2.86 -47.98
C PRO A 147 -3.53 -4.35 -48.33
N HIS A 148 -3.94 -4.71 -49.55
CA HIS A 148 -4.14 -6.12 -49.95
C HIS A 148 -2.81 -6.89 -50.01
N VAL A 149 -1.76 -6.23 -50.51
CA VAL A 149 -0.41 -6.78 -50.56
C VAL A 149 0.10 -7.04 -49.14
N LEU A 150 -0.17 -6.10 -48.23
CA LEU A 150 0.16 -6.27 -46.82
C LEU A 150 -0.59 -7.45 -46.19
N ALA A 151 -1.88 -7.64 -46.50
CA ALA A 151 -2.68 -8.79 -46.04
C ALA A 151 -2.07 -10.13 -46.49
N GLY A 152 -1.74 -10.25 -47.77
CA GLY A 152 -1.14 -11.45 -48.34
C GLY A 152 0.24 -11.75 -47.75
N VAL A 153 1.08 -10.73 -47.59
CA VAL A 153 2.42 -10.85 -46.98
C VAL A 153 2.31 -11.29 -45.52
N LEU A 154 1.35 -10.75 -44.76
CA LEU A 154 1.10 -11.15 -43.38
C LEU A 154 0.60 -12.60 -43.28
N GLY A 155 -0.36 -13.00 -44.10
CA GLY A 155 -0.90 -14.37 -44.12
C GLY A 155 0.16 -15.42 -44.49
N VAL A 156 0.89 -15.19 -45.59
CA VAL A 156 1.98 -16.08 -46.03
C VAL A 156 3.12 -16.08 -45.02
N GLY A 157 3.52 -14.93 -44.51
CA GLY A 157 4.54 -14.81 -43.47
C GLY A 157 4.18 -15.59 -42.21
N THR A 158 2.91 -15.60 -41.81
CA THR A 158 2.43 -16.35 -40.65
C THR A 158 2.50 -17.87 -40.87
N LEU A 159 2.06 -18.36 -42.03
CA LEU A 159 2.17 -19.78 -42.39
C LEU A 159 3.64 -20.22 -42.51
N ALA A 160 4.50 -19.36 -43.05
CA ALA A 160 5.94 -19.62 -43.15
C ALA A 160 6.59 -19.71 -41.75
N ILE A 161 6.24 -18.82 -40.82
CA ILE A 161 6.69 -18.87 -39.43
C ILE A 161 6.21 -20.15 -38.74
N LEU A 162 4.93 -20.52 -38.91
CA LEU A 162 4.36 -21.77 -38.35
C LEU A 162 5.07 -23.02 -38.88
N GLY A 163 5.20 -23.13 -40.21
CA GLY A 163 5.84 -24.25 -40.88
C GLY A 163 7.33 -24.35 -40.54
N ALA A 164 8.05 -23.22 -40.47
CA ALA A 164 9.43 -23.17 -40.01
C ALA A 164 9.55 -23.63 -38.56
N GLY A 165 8.62 -23.23 -37.69
CA GLY A 165 8.56 -23.72 -36.31
C GLY A 165 8.38 -25.23 -36.22
N TRP A 166 7.44 -25.80 -36.98
CA TRP A 166 7.23 -27.27 -37.04
C TRP A 166 8.49 -27.98 -37.54
N TYR A 167 9.09 -27.49 -38.62
CA TYR A 167 10.31 -28.06 -39.18
C TYR A 167 11.45 -28.03 -38.17
N VAL A 168 11.72 -26.88 -37.55
CA VAL A 168 12.78 -26.72 -36.54
C VAL A 168 12.52 -27.63 -35.34
N ALA A 169 11.27 -27.73 -34.87
CA ALA A 169 10.91 -28.56 -33.71
C ALA A 169 11.02 -30.07 -33.97
N LEU A 170 10.69 -30.54 -35.18
CA LEU A 170 10.69 -31.96 -35.55
C LEU A 170 12.01 -32.46 -36.12
N ARG A 171 12.78 -31.59 -36.82
CA ARG A 171 13.97 -32.00 -37.58
C ARG A 171 15.29 -31.51 -36.97
N THR A 172 15.29 -30.56 -36.04
CA THR A 172 16.53 -30.02 -35.44
C THR A 172 16.63 -30.29 -33.94
N ARG A 173 17.83 -30.11 -33.39
CA ARG A 173 18.07 -30.16 -31.94
C ARG A 173 17.48 -28.99 -31.15
N PHE A 174 17.06 -27.91 -31.81
CA PHE A 174 16.58 -26.69 -31.16
C PHE A 174 15.06 -26.71 -30.92
N ARG A 175 14.57 -27.76 -30.24
CA ARG A 175 13.14 -28.00 -30.01
C ARG A 175 12.41 -26.80 -29.38
N VAL A 176 13.03 -26.13 -28.42
CA VAL A 176 12.45 -24.96 -27.72
C VAL A 176 12.32 -23.75 -28.65
N ALA A 177 13.32 -23.50 -29.50
CA ALA A 177 13.26 -22.43 -30.48
C ALA A 177 12.18 -22.70 -31.54
N GLY A 178 12.03 -23.96 -31.98
CA GLY A 178 10.95 -24.38 -32.86
C GLY A 178 9.57 -24.20 -32.23
N GLN A 179 9.39 -24.59 -30.97
CA GLN A 179 8.14 -24.36 -30.21
C GLN A 179 7.82 -22.87 -30.05
N ALA A 180 8.81 -22.02 -29.75
CA ALA A 180 8.62 -20.57 -29.63
C ALA A 180 8.23 -19.94 -30.97
N LEU A 181 8.83 -20.39 -32.08
CA LEU A 181 8.51 -19.93 -33.42
C LEU A 181 7.11 -20.38 -33.87
N THR A 182 6.71 -21.63 -33.59
CA THR A 182 5.34 -22.10 -33.82
C THR A 182 4.34 -21.33 -32.97
N PHE A 183 4.66 -21.04 -31.70
CA PHE A 183 3.78 -20.25 -30.83
C PHE A 183 3.61 -18.81 -31.35
N LEU A 184 4.69 -18.16 -31.81
CA LEU A 184 4.62 -16.85 -32.45
C LEU A 184 3.68 -16.90 -33.66
N GLY A 185 3.79 -17.92 -34.50
CA GLY A 185 2.87 -18.14 -35.62
C GLY A 185 1.41 -18.33 -35.18
N CYS A 186 1.17 -19.06 -34.09
CA CYS A 186 -0.17 -19.22 -33.52
C CYS A 186 -0.75 -17.88 -33.01
N VAL A 187 0.06 -16.97 -32.47
CA VAL A 187 -0.37 -15.65 -31.99
C VAL A 187 -0.62 -14.66 -33.13
N VAL A 188 0.17 -14.73 -34.20
CA VAL A 188 0.01 -13.84 -35.36
C VAL A 188 -1.22 -14.23 -36.20
N ALA A 189 -1.63 -15.50 -36.22
CA ALA A 189 -2.76 -15.94 -37.04
C ALA A 189 -4.11 -15.24 -36.71
N PRO A 190 -4.52 -15.05 -35.44
CA PRO A 190 -5.69 -14.25 -35.10
C PRO A 190 -5.52 -12.75 -35.38
N LEU A 191 -4.30 -12.20 -35.30
CA LEU A 191 -4.03 -10.80 -35.66
C LEU A 191 -4.27 -10.54 -37.15
N ASN A 192 -4.03 -11.54 -38.01
CA ASN A 192 -4.40 -11.44 -39.42
C ASN A 192 -5.91 -11.31 -39.60
N LEU A 193 -6.72 -12.05 -38.82
CA LEU A 193 -8.19 -11.92 -38.87
C LEU A 193 -8.64 -10.51 -38.45
N TRP A 194 -7.99 -9.90 -37.45
CA TRP A 194 -8.24 -8.51 -37.07
C TRP A 194 -7.86 -7.54 -38.20
N PHE A 195 -6.69 -7.72 -38.83
CA PHE A 195 -6.26 -6.89 -39.95
C PHE A 195 -7.22 -7.01 -41.14
N TYR A 196 -7.68 -8.23 -41.46
CA TYR A 196 -8.67 -8.47 -42.52
C TYR A 196 -9.97 -7.74 -42.23
N HIS A 197 -10.41 -7.72 -40.96
CA HIS A 197 -11.58 -6.94 -40.57
C HIS A 197 -11.33 -5.41 -40.67
N ALA A 198 -10.21 -4.92 -40.14
CA ALA A 198 -9.89 -3.49 -40.08
C ALA A 198 -9.71 -2.83 -41.46
N GLN A 199 -9.25 -3.61 -42.46
CA GLN A 199 -9.12 -3.17 -43.85
C GLN A 199 -10.36 -3.51 -44.71
N ASN A 200 -11.47 -3.92 -44.07
CA ASN A 200 -12.73 -4.31 -44.75
C ASN A 200 -12.57 -5.44 -45.79
N LEU A 201 -11.61 -6.35 -45.59
CA LEU A 201 -11.39 -7.50 -46.48
C LEU A 201 -12.34 -8.65 -46.17
N VAL A 202 -12.50 -8.99 -44.88
CA VAL A 202 -13.45 -9.98 -44.38
C VAL A 202 -14.09 -9.43 -43.11
N THR A 203 -15.41 -9.24 -43.13
CA THR A 203 -16.17 -8.68 -42.01
C THR A 203 -16.80 -9.76 -41.15
N VAL A 204 -17.22 -9.40 -39.93
CA VAL A 204 -17.90 -10.32 -39.00
C VAL A 204 -19.16 -10.91 -39.64
N ASP A 205 -19.98 -10.07 -40.28
CA ASP A 205 -21.20 -10.47 -41.01
C ASP A 205 -20.90 -11.29 -42.28
N GLY A 206 -19.66 -11.23 -42.77
CA GLY A 206 -19.14 -12.04 -43.88
C GLY A 206 -18.62 -13.40 -43.43
N HIS A 207 -19.13 -13.95 -42.32
CA HIS A 207 -18.74 -15.22 -41.73
C HIS A 207 -17.25 -15.33 -41.36
N LEU A 208 -16.67 -14.27 -40.76
CA LEU A 208 -15.27 -14.27 -40.28
C LEU A 208 -14.96 -15.46 -39.34
N TRP A 209 -15.96 -16.01 -38.65
CA TRP A 209 -15.83 -17.19 -37.80
C TRP A 209 -15.31 -18.42 -38.56
N VAL A 210 -15.51 -18.51 -39.88
CA VAL A 210 -14.92 -19.58 -40.73
C VAL A 210 -13.39 -19.52 -40.68
N GLY A 211 -12.81 -18.31 -40.73
CA GLY A 211 -11.37 -18.10 -40.54
C GLY A 211 -10.89 -18.53 -39.14
N GLY A 212 -11.73 -18.32 -38.13
CA GLY A 212 -11.53 -18.85 -36.78
C GLY A 212 -11.50 -20.38 -36.72
N VAL A 213 -12.46 -21.06 -37.38
CA VAL A 213 -12.48 -22.53 -37.49
C VAL A 213 -11.21 -23.05 -38.17
N ILE A 214 -10.74 -22.39 -39.24
CA ILE A 214 -9.49 -22.74 -39.91
C ILE A 214 -8.30 -22.63 -38.94
N CYS A 215 -8.22 -21.55 -38.14
CA CYS A 215 -7.20 -21.41 -37.11
C CYS A 215 -7.29 -22.53 -36.05
N CYS A 216 -8.50 -22.90 -35.62
CA CYS A 216 -8.70 -24.00 -34.66
C CYS A 216 -8.23 -25.34 -35.23
N LEU A 217 -8.53 -25.63 -36.49
CA LEU A 217 -8.06 -26.85 -37.17
C LEU A 217 -6.54 -26.87 -37.29
N LEU A 218 -5.90 -25.73 -37.58
CA LEU A 218 -4.44 -25.59 -37.58
C LEU A 218 -3.84 -25.83 -36.18
N TYR A 219 -4.48 -25.35 -35.12
CA TYR A 219 -4.04 -25.61 -33.76
C TYR A 219 -4.23 -27.07 -33.36
N ALA A 220 -5.36 -27.70 -33.72
CA ALA A 220 -5.58 -29.14 -33.53
C ALA A 220 -4.53 -29.97 -34.27
N ALA A 221 -4.21 -29.61 -35.52
CA ALA A 221 -3.12 -30.21 -36.28
C ALA A 221 -1.76 -30.02 -35.58
N THR A 222 -1.49 -28.83 -35.04
CA THR A 222 -0.27 -28.55 -34.27
C THR A 222 -0.17 -29.43 -33.02
N VAL A 223 -1.28 -29.61 -32.29
CA VAL A 223 -1.36 -30.52 -31.13
C VAL A 223 -1.08 -31.96 -31.55
N TYR A 224 -1.67 -32.42 -32.65
CA TYR A 224 -1.48 -33.78 -33.16
C TYR A 224 -0.04 -34.04 -33.62
N VAL A 225 0.57 -33.07 -34.31
CA VAL A 225 1.92 -33.18 -34.88
C VAL A 225 3.01 -33.03 -33.82
N LEU A 226 2.96 -31.98 -32.99
CA LEU A 226 4.01 -31.69 -32.00
C LEU A 226 3.83 -32.47 -30.68
N ARG A 227 2.63 -33.01 -30.42
CA ARG A 227 2.27 -33.76 -29.21
C ARG A 227 2.65 -33.01 -27.91
N ASP A 228 2.41 -31.71 -27.95
CA ASP A 228 2.69 -30.79 -26.85
C ASP A 228 1.38 -30.22 -26.32
N ALA A 229 1.22 -30.28 -24.99
CA ALA A 229 0.01 -29.84 -24.30
C ALA A 229 -0.16 -28.32 -24.32
N LEU A 230 0.91 -27.55 -24.53
CA LEU A 230 0.81 -26.08 -24.64
C LEU A 230 -0.11 -25.65 -25.79
N PHE A 231 -0.07 -26.37 -26.92
CA PHE A 231 -0.94 -26.06 -28.06
C PHE A 231 -2.40 -26.50 -27.83
N MET A 232 -2.68 -27.32 -26.83
CA MET A 232 -4.07 -27.63 -26.44
C MET A 232 -4.75 -26.41 -25.82
N TYR A 233 -4.00 -25.55 -25.10
CA TYR A 233 -4.52 -24.25 -24.66
C TYR A 233 -4.79 -23.32 -25.83
N ALA A 234 -3.89 -23.28 -26.84
CA ALA A 234 -4.11 -22.49 -28.05
C ALA A 234 -5.36 -22.97 -28.81
N PHE A 235 -5.58 -24.29 -28.90
CA PHE A 235 -6.78 -24.88 -29.48
C PHE A 235 -8.05 -24.43 -28.74
N GLU A 236 -8.12 -24.58 -27.41
CA GLU A 236 -9.29 -24.16 -26.63
C GLU A 236 -9.56 -22.66 -26.71
N VAL A 237 -8.51 -21.83 -26.68
CA VAL A 237 -8.64 -20.38 -26.87
C VAL A 237 -9.18 -20.08 -28.26
N GLY A 238 -8.69 -20.79 -29.29
CA GLY A 238 -9.19 -20.70 -30.65
C GLY A 238 -10.68 -21.05 -30.74
N VAL A 239 -11.09 -22.18 -30.16
CA VAL A 239 -12.50 -22.62 -30.15
C VAL A 239 -13.37 -21.57 -29.47
N THR A 240 -12.95 -21.08 -28.30
CA THR A 240 -13.66 -20.03 -27.55
C THR A 240 -13.81 -18.75 -28.38
N LEU A 241 -12.73 -18.26 -28.99
CA LEU A 241 -12.75 -17.06 -29.84
C LEU A 241 -13.61 -17.26 -31.09
N THR A 242 -13.59 -18.45 -31.67
CA THR A 242 -14.40 -18.78 -32.84
C THR A 242 -15.89 -18.81 -32.49
N THR A 243 -16.26 -19.35 -31.32
CA THR A 243 -17.63 -19.27 -30.82
C THR A 243 -18.07 -17.82 -30.58
N LEU A 244 -17.17 -16.95 -30.11
CA LEU A 244 -17.46 -15.52 -29.98
C LEU A 244 -17.73 -14.87 -31.35
N LEU A 245 -16.91 -15.17 -32.36
CA LEU A 245 -17.14 -14.68 -33.73
C LEU A 245 -18.48 -15.17 -34.28
N LEU A 246 -18.86 -16.42 -34.01
CA LEU A 246 -20.16 -16.95 -34.41
C LEU A 246 -21.31 -16.23 -33.70
N LEU A 247 -21.20 -15.97 -32.39
CA LEU A 247 -22.19 -15.19 -31.66
C LEU A 247 -22.28 -13.74 -32.17
N ALA A 248 -21.17 -13.17 -32.63
CA ALA A 248 -21.14 -11.84 -33.22
C ALA A 248 -21.86 -11.82 -34.58
N ASP A 249 -21.62 -12.81 -35.45
CA ASP A 249 -22.30 -13.00 -36.74
C ASP A 249 -23.81 -13.19 -36.57
N LEU A 250 -24.24 -13.88 -35.52
CA LEU A 250 -25.67 -14.02 -35.16
C LEU A 250 -26.28 -12.75 -34.53
N GLY A 251 -25.50 -11.68 -34.34
CA GLY A 251 -25.94 -10.47 -33.65
C GLY A 251 -26.30 -10.67 -32.18
N LYS A 252 -25.79 -11.74 -31.54
CA LYS A 252 -26.10 -12.12 -30.15
C LYS A 252 -24.95 -11.90 -29.17
N ILE A 253 -23.78 -11.45 -29.62
CA ILE A 253 -22.61 -11.27 -28.73
C ILE A 253 -22.86 -10.24 -27.62
N THR A 254 -23.75 -9.27 -27.83
CA THR A 254 -24.13 -8.27 -26.83
C THR A 254 -25.23 -8.74 -25.88
N ASP A 255 -25.88 -9.86 -26.17
CA ASP A 255 -26.94 -10.45 -25.32
C ASP A 255 -26.29 -11.26 -24.19
N ALA A 256 -26.06 -10.60 -23.06
CA ALA A 256 -25.41 -11.17 -21.87
C ALA A 256 -25.99 -12.54 -21.45
N PRO A 257 -27.33 -12.75 -21.46
CA PRO A 257 -27.96 -14.05 -21.33
C PRO A 257 -27.41 -15.17 -22.20
N ILE A 258 -27.44 -14.95 -23.52
CA ILE A 258 -26.99 -15.93 -24.50
C ILE A 258 -25.49 -16.15 -24.34
N PHE A 259 -24.73 -15.07 -24.18
CA PHE A 259 -23.28 -15.12 -23.96
C PHE A 259 -22.92 -16.02 -22.76
N ALA A 260 -23.49 -15.77 -21.58
CA ALA A 260 -23.18 -16.55 -20.39
C ALA A 260 -23.66 -18.00 -20.50
N PHE A 261 -24.81 -18.26 -21.13
CA PHE A 261 -25.27 -19.62 -21.40
C PHE A 261 -24.28 -20.40 -22.27
N PHE A 262 -23.80 -19.79 -23.37
CA PHE A 262 -22.84 -20.41 -24.27
C PHE A 262 -21.51 -20.71 -23.57
N PHE A 263 -20.97 -19.77 -22.78
CA PHE A 263 -19.74 -20.02 -22.01
C PHE A 263 -19.93 -21.10 -20.94
N MET A 264 -21.10 -21.16 -20.29
CA MET A 264 -21.41 -22.22 -19.33
C MET A 264 -21.45 -23.59 -20.03
N ALA A 265 -22.15 -23.67 -21.18
CA ALA A 265 -22.24 -24.88 -21.97
C ALA A 265 -20.86 -25.33 -22.48
N LEU A 266 -20.06 -24.41 -23.05
CA LEU A 266 -18.71 -24.69 -23.52
C LEU A 266 -17.81 -25.15 -22.36
N GLY A 267 -17.87 -24.47 -21.22
CA GLY A 267 -17.11 -24.83 -20.03
C GLY A 267 -17.47 -26.22 -19.49
N LEU A 268 -18.76 -26.57 -19.47
CA LEU A 268 -19.21 -27.92 -19.15
C LEU A 268 -18.69 -28.94 -20.17
N ILE A 269 -18.77 -28.65 -21.47
CA ILE A 269 -18.25 -29.53 -22.51
C ILE A 269 -16.73 -29.74 -22.31
N SER A 270 -15.93 -28.70 -22.14
CA SER A 270 -14.48 -28.80 -21.95
C SER A 270 -14.09 -29.56 -20.67
N ILE A 271 -14.79 -29.34 -19.55
CA ILE A 271 -14.57 -30.11 -18.30
C ILE A 271 -14.88 -31.60 -18.49
N HIS A 272 -15.95 -31.95 -19.20
CA HIS A 272 -16.31 -33.36 -19.41
C HIS A 272 -15.47 -34.03 -20.50
N SER A 273 -14.98 -33.25 -21.48
CA SER A 273 -14.15 -33.73 -22.60
C SER A 273 -12.79 -34.23 -22.14
N GLU A 274 -12.33 -33.83 -20.95
CA GLU A 274 -11.15 -34.39 -20.31
C GLU A 274 -11.24 -35.93 -20.13
N ARG A 275 -12.45 -36.49 -20.04
CA ARG A 275 -12.67 -37.96 -20.00
C ARG A 275 -12.52 -38.67 -21.34
N ALA A 276 -12.53 -37.95 -22.45
CA ALA A 276 -12.31 -38.56 -23.76
C ALA A 276 -10.86 -39.08 -23.92
N PHE A 277 -9.94 -38.65 -23.05
CA PHE A 277 -8.55 -39.08 -23.05
C PHE A 277 -8.33 -40.31 -22.15
N SER A 278 -7.48 -41.22 -22.61
CA SER A 278 -7.17 -42.45 -21.88
C SER A 278 -6.47 -42.13 -20.55
N PRO A 279 -6.84 -42.82 -19.44
CA PRO A 279 -6.15 -42.68 -18.16
C PRO A 279 -4.76 -43.32 -18.14
N ALA A 280 -4.43 -44.17 -19.12
CA ALA A 280 -3.15 -44.87 -19.20
C ALA A 280 -2.01 -43.90 -19.58
N GLU A 281 -0.90 -43.93 -18.83
CA GLU A 281 0.22 -42.99 -19.04
C GLU A 281 1.01 -43.27 -20.33
N ASP A 282 0.92 -44.49 -20.85
CA ASP A 282 1.54 -44.97 -22.10
C ASP A 282 0.71 -44.69 -23.36
N ALA A 283 -0.52 -44.19 -23.21
CA ALA A 283 -1.35 -43.79 -24.34
C ALA A 283 -0.70 -42.64 -25.13
N GLN A 284 -0.98 -42.55 -26.44
CA GLN A 284 -0.45 -41.47 -27.28
C GLN A 284 -0.87 -40.07 -26.80
N PHE A 285 -2.07 -39.95 -26.22
CA PHE A 285 -2.60 -38.74 -25.62
C PHE A 285 -3.11 -39.03 -24.19
N PRO A 286 -2.23 -39.02 -23.18
CA PRO A 286 -2.63 -39.33 -21.81
C PRO A 286 -3.46 -38.20 -21.20
N ARG A 287 -4.51 -38.56 -20.46
CA ARG A 287 -5.47 -37.66 -19.80
C ARG A 287 -4.80 -36.60 -18.94
N ARG A 288 -3.76 -36.99 -18.18
CA ARG A 288 -3.00 -36.08 -17.30
C ARG A 288 -2.31 -34.94 -18.06
N LYS A 289 -1.91 -35.16 -19.32
CA LYS A 289 -1.15 -34.20 -20.13
C LYS A 289 -2.05 -33.39 -21.07
N PHE A 290 -3.00 -34.03 -21.75
CA PHE A 290 -3.83 -33.38 -22.77
C PHE A 290 -5.26 -33.09 -22.33
N GLY A 291 -5.81 -33.88 -21.39
CA GLY A 291 -7.12 -33.61 -20.82
C GLY A 291 -7.11 -32.46 -19.81
N LEU A 292 -5.99 -32.27 -19.09
CA LEU A 292 -5.88 -31.24 -18.07
C LEU A 292 -5.99 -29.79 -18.63
N PRO A 293 -5.38 -29.43 -19.77
CA PRO A 293 -5.65 -28.14 -20.42
C PRO A 293 -7.13 -27.87 -20.69
N LEU A 294 -7.89 -28.86 -21.19
CA LEU A 294 -9.34 -28.73 -21.41
C LEU A 294 -10.09 -28.47 -20.11
N PHE A 295 -9.73 -29.20 -19.06
CA PHE A 295 -10.31 -29.03 -17.73
C PHE A 295 -10.07 -27.60 -17.19
N TRP A 296 -8.86 -27.06 -17.32
CA TRP A 296 -8.57 -25.68 -16.89
C TRP A 296 -9.26 -24.63 -17.74
N SER A 297 -9.22 -24.77 -19.08
CA SER A 297 -9.92 -23.89 -20.00
C SER A 297 -11.43 -23.86 -19.72
N GLY A 298 -12.02 -25.03 -19.43
CA GLY A 298 -13.43 -25.14 -19.07
C GLY A 298 -13.78 -24.37 -17.79
N HIS A 299 -12.92 -24.39 -16.77
CA HIS A 299 -13.12 -23.56 -15.58
C HIS A 299 -13.02 -22.07 -15.86
N VAL A 300 -12.12 -21.65 -16.76
CA VAL A 300 -12.03 -20.24 -17.19
C VAL A 300 -13.32 -19.83 -17.92
N GLN A 301 -13.84 -20.68 -18.80
CA GLN A 301 -15.10 -20.43 -19.51
C GLN A 301 -16.29 -20.33 -18.54
N ILE A 302 -16.42 -21.24 -17.58
CA ILE A 302 -17.44 -21.14 -16.51
C ILE A 302 -17.27 -19.85 -15.71
N ALA A 303 -16.03 -19.47 -15.36
CA ALA A 303 -15.77 -18.23 -14.63
C ALA A 303 -16.23 -17.01 -15.43
N VAL A 304 -15.97 -16.96 -16.74
CA VAL A 304 -16.47 -15.90 -17.63
C VAL A 304 -18.00 -15.87 -17.63
N ALA A 305 -18.67 -17.03 -17.77
CA ALA A 305 -20.13 -17.11 -17.70
C ALA A 305 -20.70 -16.55 -16.39
N LEU A 306 -20.10 -16.95 -15.26
CA LEU A 306 -20.53 -16.51 -13.93
C LEU A 306 -20.25 -15.02 -13.69
N LEU A 307 -19.14 -14.49 -14.20
CA LEU A 307 -18.83 -13.07 -14.11
C LEU A 307 -19.79 -12.23 -14.95
N THR A 308 -20.18 -12.70 -16.15
CA THR A 308 -21.21 -12.04 -16.97
C THR A 308 -22.58 -12.09 -16.27
N LEU A 309 -22.96 -13.25 -15.71
CA LEU A 309 -24.20 -13.39 -14.95
C LEU A 309 -24.22 -12.47 -13.72
N LEU A 310 -23.16 -12.50 -12.91
CA LEU A 310 -23.02 -11.65 -11.74
C LEU A 310 -23.02 -10.17 -12.14
N GLY A 311 -22.25 -9.79 -13.17
CA GLY A 311 -22.22 -8.43 -13.69
C GLY A 311 -23.59 -7.95 -14.13
N SER A 312 -24.36 -8.79 -14.83
CA SER A 312 -25.75 -8.53 -15.21
C SER A 312 -26.67 -8.34 -14.01
N GLN A 313 -26.56 -9.20 -13.00
CA GLN A 313 -27.40 -9.13 -11.79
C GLN A 313 -27.05 -7.91 -10.94
N LEU A 314 -25.77 -7.66 -10.69
CA LEU A 314 -25.28 -6.48 -10.00
C LEU A 314 -25.70 -5.22 -10.74
N LEU A 315 -25.56 -5.19 -12.07
CA LEU A 315 -25.99 -4.06 -12.87
C LEU A 315 -27.50 -3.86 -12.74
N GLY A 316 -28.31 -4.92 -12.71
CA GLY A 316 -29.74 -4.77 -12.46
C GLY A 316 -30.09 -4.27 -11.06
N TRP A 317 -29.41 -4.80 -10.03
CA TRP A 317 -29.63 -4.40 -8.64
C TRP A 317 -29.14 -2.96 -8.36
N LEU A 318 -28.07 -2.53 -9.02
CA LEU A 318 -27.45 -1.21 -8.86
C LEU A 318 -28.01 -0.15 -9.82
N LEU A 319 -28.42 -0.53 -11.04
CA LEU A 319 -29.03 0.41 -11.98
C LEU A 319 -30.49 0.69 -11.64
N ALA A 320 -31.26 -0.23 -11.07
CA ALA A 320 -32.63 0.07 -10.67
C ALA A 320 -32.76 1.40 -9.88
N PRO A 321 -31.90 1.70 -8.89
CA PRO A 321 -31.88 3.02 -8.27
C PRO A 321 -31.26 4.12 -9.14
N ALA A 322 -30.29 3.82 -10.00
CA ALA A 322 -29.66 4.80 -10.90
C ALA A 322 -30.56 5.24 -12.08
N GLN A 323 -31.49 4.39 -12.53
CA GLN A 323 -32.48 4.70 -13.57
C GLN A 323 -33.35 5.88 -13.16
N ASN A 324 -33.78 5.89 -11.90
CA ASN A 324 -34.55 6.99 -11.32
C ASN A 324 -33.73 8.28 -11.19
N LEU A 325 -32.39 8.18 -11.16
CA LEU A 325 -31.48 9.30 -10.90
C LEU A 325 -30.88 9.92 -12.16
N LEU A 326 -30.54 9.09 -13.14
CA LEU A 326 -29.77 9.47 -14.33
C LEU A 326 -30.61 9.42 -15.61
N ASP A 327 -31.91 9.11 -15.50
CA ASP A 327 -32.83 8.91 -16.62
C ASP A 327 -32.29 7.91 -17.67
N ILE A 328 -31.46 6.97 -17.22
CA ILE A 328 -30.89 5.93 -18.08
C ILE A 328 -31.95 4.86 -18.27
N GLN A 329 -32.52 4.76 -19.47
CA GLN A 329 -33.44 3.69 -19.81
C GLN A 329 -32.68 2.36 -20.01
N TRP A 330 -32.50 1.60 -18.94
CA TRP A 330 -32.02 0.22 -19.04
C TRP A 330 -33.23 -0.74 -19.16
N THR A 331 -33.36 -1.38 -20.33
CA THR A 331 -34.52 -2.22 -20.69
C THR A 331 -34.55 -3.60 -20.02
N GLY A 332 -33.64 -3.82 -19.06
CA GLY A 332 -33.36 -5.11 -18.43
C GLY A 332 -32.82 -6.13 -19.43
N ASN A 333 -32.43 -7.31 -18.95
CA ASN A 333 -32.12 -8.44 -19.83
C ASN A 333 -32.84 -9.71 -19.35
N LEU A 334 -32.69 -10.81 -20.09
CA LEU A 334 -33.39 -12.05 -19.79
C LEU A 334 -33.03 -12.59 -18.40
N PHE A 335 -31.82 -12.35 -17.88
CA PHE A 335 -31.42 -12.80 -16.55
C PHE A 335 -32.08 -12.02 -15.43
N THR A 336 -32.38 -10.74 -15.64
CA THR A 336 -33.10 -9.95 -14.63
C THR A 336 -34.61 -10.15 -14.72
N LYS A 337 -35.13 -10.54 -15.89
CA LYS A 337 -36.55 -10.87 -16.07
C LYS A 337 -36.89 -12.30 -15.65
N ASN A 338 -36.00 -13.26 -15.91
CA ASN A 338 -36.19 -14.68 -15.62
C ASN A 338 -35.17 -15.17 -14.58
N HIS A 339 -35.50 -14.95 -13.31
CA HIS A 339 -34.66 -15.34 -12.18
C HIS A 339 -34.45 -16.86 -12.07
N LEU A 340 -35.38 -17.69 -12.57
CA LEU A 340 -35.22 -19.14 -12.61
C LEU A 340 -34.09 -19.56 -13.56
N LEU A 341 -33.95 -18.90 -14.71
CA LEU A 341 -32.86 -19.14 -15.64
C LEU A 341 -31.50 -18.76 -15.03
N ALA A 342 -31.44 -17.59 -14.39
CA ALA A 342 -30.25 -17.12 -13.69
C ALA A 342 -29.85 -18.06 -12.54
N ALA A 343 -30.80 -18.48 -11.71
CA ALA A 343 -30.58 -19.48 -10.67
C ALA A 343 -30.15 -20.83 -11.26
N GLY A 344 -30.73 -21.24 -12.39
CA GLY A 344 -30.35 -22.46 -13.12
C GLY A 344 -28.88 -22.46 -13.55
N LEU A 345 -28.34 -21.32 -14.02
CA LEU A 345 -26.91 -21.20 -14.35
C LEU A 345 -26.02 -21.27 -13.11
N TRP A 346 -26.42 -20.65 -12.00
CA TRP A 346 -25.71 -20.81 -10.73
C TRP A 346 -25.68 -22.27 -10.29
N LEU A 347 -26.80 -22.99 -10.40
CA LEU A 347 -26.89 -24.42 -10.10
C LEU A 347 -26.07 -25.29 -11.07
N ALA A 348 -25.98 -24.92 -12.35
CA ALA A 348 -25.11 -25.59 -13.31
C ALA A 348 -23.63 -25.45 -12.92
N ALA A 349 -23.21 -24.29 -12.40
CA ALA A 349 -21.89 -24.11 -11.82
C ALA A 349 -21.69 -24.94 -10.53
N VAL A 350 -22.70 -25.02 -9.66
CA VAL A 350 -22.66 -25.92 -8.48
C VAL A 350 -22.34 -27.35 -8.94
N TYR A 351 -23.08 -27.85 -9.93
CA TYR A 351 -22.83 -29.17 -10.52
C TYR A 351 -21.41 -29.29 -11.06
N ALA A 352 -20.95 -28.35 -11.91
CA ALA A 352 -19.63 -28.39 -12.52
C ALA A 352 -18.50 -28.44 -11.49
N TYR A 353 -18.60 -27.62 -10.45
CA TYR A 353 -17.60 -27.54 -9.39
C TYR A 353 -17.64 -28.76 -8.46
N LEU A 354 -18.83 -29.27 -8.10
CA LEU A 354 -18.94 -30.52 -7.35
C LEU A 354 -18.37 -31.70 -8.14
N TYR A 355 -18.68 -31.79 -9.43
CA TYR A 355 -18.12 -32.81 -10.32
C TYR A 355 -16.59 -32.73 -10.37
N SER A 356 -16.05 -31.52 -10.53
CA SER A 356 -14.60 -31.27 -10.61
C SER A 356 -13.89 -31.66 -9.31
N ASP A 357 -14.50 -31.41 -8.15
CA ASP A 357 -13.93 -31.82 -6.87
C ASP A 357 -14.06 -33.33 -6.62
N LEU A 358 -15.28 -33.86 -6.73
CA LEU A 358 -15.58 -35.23 -6.32
C LEU A 358 -14.99 -36.26 -7.28
N VAL A 359 -14.99 -35.96 -8.59
CA VAL A 359 -14.64 -36.93 -9.62
C VAL A 359 -13.25 -36.71 -10.22
N VAL A 360 -12.82 -35.47 -10.44
CA VAL A 360 -11.59 -35.19 -11.20
C VAL A 360 -10.36 -35.02 -10.29
N ARG A 361 -10.35 -34.03 -9.38
CA ARG A 361 -9.12 -33.59 -8.71
C ARG A 361 -9.09 -33.67 -7.18
N LYS A 362 -10.23 -33.75 -6.49
CA LYS A 362 -10.34 -33.89 -5.02
C LYS A 362 -9.47 -32.90 -4.22
N VAL A 363 -9.36 -31.65 -4.70
CA VAL A 363 -8.50 -30.60 -4.10
C VAL A 363 -9.21 -29.84 -2.98
N GLY A 364 -10.55 -29.83 -2.97
CA GLY A 364 -11.40 -29.08 -2.05
C GLY A 364 -11.73 -27.67 -2.54
N LEU A 365 -10.86 -27.03 -3.34
CA LEU A 365 -11.10 -25.66 -3.83
C LEU A 365 -12.45 -25.52 -4.56
N TYR A 366 -12.81 -26.49 -5.40
CA TYR A 366 -14.05 -26.44 -6.17
C TYR A 366 -15.29 -26.59 -5.29
N LEU A 367 -15.22 -27.30 -4.16
CA LEU A 367 -16.33 -27.34 -3.21
C LEU A 367 -16.64 -25.95 -2.63
N GLY A 368 -15.61 -25.11 -2.43
CA GLY A 368 -15.80 -23.71 -2.03
C GLY A 368 -16.49 -22.87 -3.11
N LEU A 369 -16.11 -23.06 -4.38
CA LEU A 369 -16.77 -22.39 -5.52
C LEU A 369 -18.21 -22.86 -5.70
N ALA A 370 -18.47 -24.17 -5.53
CA ALA A 370 -19.82 -24.73 -5.54
C ALA A 370 -20.69 -24.11 -4.44
N ALA A 371 -20.16 -23.97 -3.22
CA ALA A 371 -20.89 -23.34 -2.14
C ALA A 371 -21.19 -21.86 -2.43
N ALA A 372 -20.23 -21.11 -2.98
CA ALA A 372 -20.46 -19.72 -3.39
C ALA A 372 -21.54 -19.62 -4.48
N SER A 373 -21.52 -20.50 -5.49
CA SER A 373 -22.56 -20.56 -6.52
C SER A 373 -23.94 -20.91 -5.95
N LEU A 374 -24.00 -21.78 -4.93
CA LEU A 374 -25.26 -22.13 -4.26
C LEU A 374 -25.85 -20.93 -3.50
N VAL A 375 -25.01 -20.18 -2.78
CA VAL A 375 -25.43 -18.94 -2.10
C VAL A 375 -25.93 -17.90 -3.10
N MET A 376 -25.25 -17.77 -4.24
CA MET A 376 -25.71 -16.86 -5.30
C MET A 376 -27.02 -17.32 -5.94
N ALA A 377 -27.26 -18.63 -6.07
CA ALA A 377 -28.54 -19.16 -6.51
C ALA A 377 -29.67 -18.82 -5.52
N GLU A 378 -29.44 -19.02 -4.22
CA GLU A 378 -30.37 -18.64 -3.15
C GLU A 378 -30.69 -17.15 -3.21
N LEU A 379 -29.67 -16.28 -3.28
CA LEU A 379 -29.84 -14.84 -3.38
C LEU A 379 -30.62 -14.43 -4.64
N THR A 380 -30.32 -15.06 -5.78
CA THR A 380 -31.01 -14.82 -7.05
C THR A 380 -32.50 -15.12 -6.95
N LEU A 381 -32.87 -16.23 -6.30
CA LEU A 381 -34.27 -16.60 -6.10
C LEU A 381 -34.98 -15.64 -5.14
N LEU A 382 -34.35 -15.34 -3.99
CA LEU A 382 -34.93 -14.43 -3.00
C LEU A 382 -35.19 -13.03 -3.58
N VAL A 383 -34.24 -12.48 -4.33
CA VAL A 383 -34.43 -11.20 -5.02
C VAL A 383 -35.43 -11.31 -6.17
N GLY A 384 -35.41 -12.42 -6.91
CA GLY A 384 -36.29 -12.66 -8.06
C GLY A 384 -37.78 -12.80 -7.70
N PHE A 385 -38.10 -13.27 -6.50
CA PHE A 385 -39.47 -13.39 -5.97
C PHE A 385 -39.92 -12.14 -5.18
N ASP A 386 -39.19 -11.03 -5.29
CA ASP A 386 -39.50 -9.75 -4.62
C ASP A 386 -39.69 -9.89 -3.10
N VAL A 387 -38.89 -10.76 -2.48
CA VAL A 387 -38.88 -10.91 -1.03
C VAL A 387 -38.31 -9.62 -0.42
N ARG A 388 -39.02 -9.04 0.56
CA ARG A 388 -38.54 -7.83 1.24
C ARG A 388 -37.11 -8.02 1.76
N THR A 389 -36.29 -6.99 1.65
CA THR A 389 -34.86 -7.05 1.98
C THR A 389 -34.60 -7.58 3.40
N GLU A 390 -35.43 -7.21 4.38
CA GLU A 390 -35.30 -7.68 5.76
C GLU A 390 -35.45 -9.21 5.88
N TRP A 391 -36.31 -9.83 5.07
CA TRP A 391 -36.47 -11.28 5.03
C TRP A 391 -35.31 -11.95 4.30
N ILE A 392 -34.73 -11.32 3.26
CA ILE A 392 -33.52 -11.82 2.60
C ILE A 392 -32.37 -11.93 3.62
N LEU A 393 -32.13 -10.87 4.40
CA LEU A 393 -31.07 -10.86 5.42
C LEU A 393 -31.33 -11.91 6.53
N ALA A 394 -32.60 -12.09 6.91
CA ALA A 394 -33.02 -13.08 7.90
C ALA A 394 -32.77 -14.52 7.40
N VAL A 395 -33.19 -14.83 6.17
CA VAL A 395 -32.99 -16.14 5.53
C VAL A 395 -31.50 -16.44 5.40
N MET A 396 -30.70 -15.50 4.89
CA MET A 396 -29.24 -15.69 4.79
C MET A 396 -28.57 -15.96 6.15
N SER A 397 -29.01 -15.25 7.21
CA SER A 397 -28.52 -15.48 8.58
C SER A 397 -28.91 -16.87 9.11
N ALA A 398 -30.13 -17.30 8.81
CA ALA A 398 -30.63 -18.64 9.16
C ALA A 398 -29.88 -19.73 8.38
N THR A 399 -29.64 -19.54 7.08
CA THR A 399 -28.85 -20.45 6.24
C THR A 399 -27.42 -20.57 6.75
N ALA A 400 -26.77 -19.44 7.12
CA ALA A 400 -25.44 -19.44 7.73
C ALA A 400 -25.40 -20.28 9.02
N LEU A 401 -26.42 -20.11 9.88
CA LEU A 401 -26.55 -20.88 11.12
C LEU A 401 -26.80 -22.37 10.84
N ALA A 402 -27.67 -22.70 9.88
CA ALA A 402 -27.98 -24.07 9.50
C ALA A 402 -26.72 -24.80 8.99
N VAL A 403 -25.92 -24.15 8.15
CA VAL A 403 -24.63 -24.68 7.69
C VAL A 403 -23.69 -24.94 8.87
N ASN A 404 -23.60 -24.01 9.83
CA ASN A 404 -22.77 -24.18 11.02
C ASN A 404 -23.26 -25.30 11.96
N ILE A 405 -24.57 -25.45 12.13
CA ILE A 405 -25.15 -26.53 12.94
C ILE A 405 -24.87 -27.87 12.26
N LEU A 406 -25.14 -27.99 10.95
CA LEU A 406 -24.88 -29.19 10.18
C LEU A 406 -23.40 -29.58 10.26
N TRP A 407 -22.52 -28.59 10.12
CA TRP A 407 -21.08 -28.76 10.26
C TRP A 407 -20.67 -29.27 11.65
N SER A 408 -21.22 -28.67 12.72
CA SER A 408 -20.91 -29.07 14.10
C SER A 408 -21.32 -30.51 14.44
N ARG A 409 -22.19 -31.12 13.63
CA ARG A 409 -22.66 -32.50 13.79
C ARG A 409 -21.89 -33.52 12.95
N LEU A 410 -21.10 -33.08 11.96
CA LEU A 410 -20.35 -33.99 11.11
C LEU A 410 -19.09 -34.53 11.83
N PRO A 411 -18.69 -35.79 11.59
CA PRO A 411 -17.47 -36.36 12.18
C PRO A 411 -16.22 -35.56 11.78
N ALA A 412 -15.33 -35.31 12.74
CA ALA A 412 -14.13 -34.49 12.56
C ALA A 412 -13.10 -35.06 11.55
N ASP A 413 -13.26 -36.30 11.12
CA ASP A 413 -12.27 -37.02 10.30
C ASP A 413 -12.11 -36.45 8.87
N ASN A 414 -13.06 -35.65 8.39
CA ASN A 414 -13.01 -35.15 7.01
C ASN A 414 -12.26 -33.81 6.89
N GLN A 415 -10.92 -33.88 7.00
CA GLN A 415 -10.00 -32.71 6.97
C GLN A 415 -10.17 -31.76 5.76
N LYS A 416 -10.78 -32.21 4.66
CA LYS A 416 -11.03 -31.36 3.50
C LYS A 416 -12.22 -30.44 3.74
N LEU A 417 -13.33 -30.96 4.26
CA LEU A 417 -14.50 -30.14 4.59
C LEU A 417 -14.21 -29.18 5.75
N THR A 418 -13.37 -29.58 6.71
CA THR A 418 -13.00 -28.72 7.84
C THR A 418 -12.34 -27.40 7.41
N ARG A 419 -11.70 -27.37 6.24
CA ARG A 419 -11.07 -26.16 5.70
C ARG A 419 -12.04 -25.24 4.94
N LEU A 420 -13.15 -25.77 4.43
CA LEU A 420 -14.01 -25.07 3.46
C LEU A 420 -15.33 -24.57 4.05
N VAL A 421 -15.94 -25.35 4.93
CA VAL A 421 -17.26 -25.02 5.49
C VAL A 421 -17.22 -23.76 6.38
N PRO A 422 -16.24 -23.57 7.28
CA PRO A 422 -16.21 -22.39 8.13
C PRO A 422 -16.09 -21.06 7.35
N PRO A 423 -15.22 -20.92 6.34
CA PRO A 423 -15.19 -19.71 5.50
C PRO A 423 -16.51 -19.39 4.80
N VAL A 424 -17.22 -20.39 4.27
CA VAL A 424 -18.51 -20.20 3.58
C VAL A 424 -19.56 -19.73 4.57
N ALA A 425 -19.70 -20.43 5.70
CA ALA A 425 -20.66 -20.06 6.73
C ALA A 425 -20.34 -18.68 7.33
N MET A 426 -19.06 -18.32 7.43
CA MET A 426 -18.62 -16.99 7.85
C MET A 426 -18.99 -15.92 6.82
N ALA A 427 -18.81 -16.17 5.52
CA ALA A 427 -19.21 -15.25 4.46
C ALA A 427 -20.74 -15.03 4.46
N LEU A 428 -21.52 -16.10 4.60
CA LEU A 428 -22.98 -16.04 4.74
C LEU A 428 -23.43 -15.25 5.97
N SER A 429 -22.70 -15.32 7.08
CA SER A 429 -22.97 -14.51 8.27
C SER A 429 -22.52 -13.04 8.16
N LEU A 430 -21.48 -12.77 7.37
CA LEU A 430 -20.97 -11.42 7.14
C LEU A 430 -21.90 -10.60 6.25
N LEU A 431 -22.51 -11.24 5.24
CA LEU A 431 -23.38 -10.57 4.27
C LEU A 431 -24.57 -9.84 4.93
N PRO A 432 -25.37 -10.45 5.83
CA PRO A 432 -26.42 -9.76 6.57
C PRO A 432 -25.93 -8.59 7.43
N ALA A 433 -24.77 -8.74 8.09
CA ALA A 433 -24.19 -7.68 8.90
C ALA A 433 -23.76 -6.47 8.04
N ALA A 434 -23.10 -6.74 6.91
CA ALA A 434 -22.65 -5.72 5.96
C ALA A 434 -23.83 -5.05 5.24
N ALA A 435 -24.81 -5.82 4.78
CA ALA A 435 -26.00 -5.29 4.13
C ALA A 435 -26.85 -4.46 5.11
N GLY A 436 -27.01 -4.92 6.35
CA GLY A 436 -27.67 -4.15 7.40
C GLY A 436 -26.98 -2.80 7.66
N LEU A 437 -25.65 -2.79 7.72
CA LEU A 437 -24.87 -1.55 7.84
C LEU A 437 -25.08 -0.62 6.64
N ILE A 438 -25.06 -1.14 5.41
CA ILE A 438 -25.30 -0.35 4.19
C ILE A 438 -26.70 0.25 4.19
N LEU A 439 -27.73 -0.52 4.56
CA LEU A 439 -29.11 -0.03 4.67
C LEU A 439 -29.24 1.06 5.74
N HIS A 440 -28.54 0.93 6.86
CA HIS A 440 -28.50 1.97 7.88
C HIS A 440 -27.82 3.24 7.36
N ILE A 441 -26.66 3.14 6.68
CA ILE A 441 -25.98 4.28 6.05
C ILE A 441 -26.90 4.96 5.02
N ARG A 442 -27.62 4.16 4.23
CA ARG A 442 -28.61 4.64 3.26
C ARG A 442 -29.76 5.39 3.93
N ALA A 443 -30.18 4.95 5.11
CA ALA A 443 -31.19 5.63 5.91
C ALA A 443 -30.68 6.97 6.49
N THR A 444 -29.43 7.04 6.95
CA THR A 444 -28.90 8.23 7.64
C THR A 444 -28.28 9.28 6.73
N SER A 445 -27.88 8.92 5.51
CA SER A 445 -27.16 9.82 4.61
C SER A 445 -28.09 10.81 3.90
N VAL A 446 -27.86 12.10 4.12
CA VAL A 446 -28.54 13.18 3.40
C VAL A 446 -28.25 13.11 1.89
N SER A 447 -27.06 12.64 1.50
CA SER A 447 -26.72 12.46 0.09
C SER A 447 -27.61 11.42 -0.59
N PHE A 448 -27.91 10.31 0.10
CA PHE A 448 -28.80 9.28 -0.45
C PHE A 448 -30.26 9.72 -0.47
N ASP A 449 -30.69 10.51 0.51
CA ASP A 449 -32.02 11.09 0.53
C ASP A 449 -32.24 12.10 -0.62
N ARG A 450 -31.26 12.98 -0.89
CA ARG A 450 -31.28 13.89 -2.06
C ARG A 450 -31.34 13.14 -3.39
N MET A 451 -30.82 11.92 -3.42
CA MET A 451 -30.87 11.04 -4.58
C MET A 451 -32.18 10.22 -4.65
N ASN A 452 -33.18 10.53 -3.82
CA ASN A 452 -34.43 9.74 -3.67
C ASN A 452 -34.15 8.24 -3.46
N TRP A 453 -33.00 7.94 -2.85
CA TRP A 453 -32.52 6.60 -2.56
C TRP A 453 -32.35 6.45 -1.04
N SER A 454 -33.20 7.06 -0.23
CA SER A 454 -33.26 6.79 1.20
C SER A 454 -33.91 5.44 1.48
N TYR A 455 -33.68 4.91 2.69
CA TYR A 455 -34.28 3.67 3.17
C TYR A 455 -34.88 3.92 4.55
N GLU A 456 -36.09 3.41 4.80
CA GLU A 456 -36.75 3.54 6.08
C GLU A 456 -36.41 2.34 6.97
N THR A 457 -35.73 2.57 8.08
CA THR A 457 -35.46 1.54 9.09
C THR A 457 -36.63 1.47 10.07
N GLY A 458 -37.58 0.57 9.81
CA GLY A 458 -38.67 0.27 10.75
C GLY A 458 -38.36 -0.89 11.71
N ALA A 459 -39.34 -1.28 12.52
CA ALA A 459 -39.26 -2.45 13.39
C ALA A 459 -38.81 -3.76 12.69
N PRO A 460 -39.25 -4.07 11.45
CA PRO A 460 -38.78 -5.27 10.74
C PRO A 460 -37.26 -5.31 10.55
N PHE A 461 -36.64 -4.16 10.25
CA PHE A 461 -35.19 -4.04 10.10
C PHE A 461 -34.48 -4.35 11.43
N VAL A 462 -34.96 -3.77 12.54
CA VAL A 462 -34.41 -4.01 13.87
C VAL A 462 -34.52 -5.49 14.25
N ILE A 463 -35.69 -6.11 14.05
CA ILE A 463 -35.92 -7.54 14.34
C ILE A 463 -34.98 -8.43 13.53
N THR A 464 -34.85 -8.18 12.23
CA THR A 464 -33.93 -8.93 11.35
C THR A 464 -32.48 -8.80 11.81
N MET A 465 -32.02 -7.60 12.18
CA MET A 465 -30.66 -7.41 12.66
C MET A 465 -30.42 -8.09 14.01
N LEU A 466 -31.42 -8.10 14.91
CA LEU A 466 -31.36 -8.88 16.14
C LEU A 466 -31.34 -10.39 15.88
N LEU A 467 -32.13 -10.88 14.91
CA LEU A 467 -32.09 -12.28 14.50
C LEU A 467 -30.70 -12.66 13.96
N ALA A 468 -30.12 -11.84 13.08
CA ALA A 468 -28.75 -12.02 12.60
C ALA A 468 -27.74 -12.02 13.75
N ALA A 469 -27.92 -11.13 14.75
CA ALA A 469 -27.08 -11.09 15.94
C ALA A 469 -27.17 -12.39 16.76
N VAL A 470 -28.38 -12.95 16.92
CA VAL A 470 -28.62 -14.22 17.62
C VAL A 470 -28.02 -15.39 16.84
N CYS A 471 -28.24 -15.48 15.52
CA CYS A 471 -27.62 -16.50 14.67
C CYS A 471 -26.11 -16.50 14.79
N ASN A 472 -25.48 -15.31 14.73
CA ASN A 472 -24.05 -15.16 14.93
C ASN A 472 -23.61 -15.50 16.36
N ARG A 473 -24.41 -15.18 17.37
CA ARG A 473 -24.12 -15.55 18.77
C ARG A 473 -24.13 -17.06 19.00
N ILE A 474 -25.08 -17.77 18.39
CA ILE A 474 -25.17 -19.24 18.45
C ILE A 474 -23.98 -19.85 17.70
N SER A 475 -23.67 -19.38 16.50
CA SER A 475 -22.47 -19.82 15.75
C SER A 475 -21.19 -19.60 16.55
N ALA A 476 -21.04 -18.46 17.23
CA ALA A 476 -19.90 -18.20 18.12
C ALA A 476 -19.81 -19.23 19.27
N ALA A 477 -20.96 -19.64 19.82
CA ALA A 477 -21.03 -20.65 20.87
C ALA A 477 -20.66 -22.06 20.37
N LEU A 478 -21.05 -22.42 19.14
CA LEU A 478 -20.69 -23.69 18.50
C LEU A 478 -19.17 -23.83 18.32
N TYR A 479 -18.49 -22.78 17.84
CA TYR A 479 -17.03 -22.82 17.61
C TYR A 479 -16.19 -22.51 18.86
N ARG A 480 -16.80 -22.21 20.00
CA ARG A 480 -16.08 -21.78 21.22
C ARG A 480 -15.01 -22.78 21.69
N ARG A 481 -15.23 -24.08 21.46
CA ARG A 481 -14.31 -25.16 21.87
C ARG A 481 -13.38 -25.62 20.76
N SER A 482 -13.82 -25.57 19.50
CA SER A 482 -13.07 -26.09 18.35
C SER A 482 -12.12 -25.06 17.76
N ASP A 483 -12.56 -23.81 17.59
CA ASP A 483 -11.77 -22.73 17.00
C ASP A 483 -12.10 -21.38 17.63
N ALA A 484 -11.19 -20.93 18.51
CA ALA A 484 -11.30 -19.65 19.19
C ALA A 484 -11.29 -18.44 18.23
N ARG A 485 -10.65 -18.54 17.06
CA ARG A 485 -10.59 -17.45 16.09
C ARG A 485 -11.91 -17.30 15.36
N THR A 486 -12.48 -18.39 14.86
CA THR A 486 -13.80 -18.38 14.22
C THR A 486 -14.90 -17.95 15.20
N SER A 487 -14.84 -18.41 16.46
CA SER A 487 -15.74 -17.94 17.53
C SER A 487 -15.65 -16.42 17.75
N GLN A 488 -14.43 -15.84 17.73
CA GLN A 488 -14.23 -14.39 17.84
C GLN A 488 -14.88 -13.62 16.69
N ILE A 489 -14.77 -14.12 15.45
CA ILE A 489 -15.36 -13.46 14.28
C ILE A 489 -16.90 -13.45 14.39
N TYR A 490 -17.51 -14.56 14.78
CA TYR A 490 -18.95 -14.61 14.98
C TYR A 490 -19.42 -13.70 16.14
N PHE A 491 -18.65 -13.57 17.23
CA PHE A 491 -18.93 -12.57 18.26
C PHE A 491 -18.87 -11.15 17.72
N PHE A 492 -17.92 -10.87 16.83
CA PHE A 492 -17.81 -9.57 16.18
C PHE A 492 -19.00 -9.27 15.28
N LEU A 493 -19.39 -10.20 14.42
CA LEU A 493 -20.57 -10.06 13.56
C LEU A 493 -21.85 -9.90 14.38
N SER A 494 -21.99 -10.66 15.47
CA SER A 494 -23.11 -10.52 16.40
C SER A 494 -23.21 -9.11 16.97
N ALA A 495 -22.09 -8.55 17.43
CA ALA A 495 -22.06 -7.20 17.99
C ALA A 495 -22.27 -6.10 16.94
N ALA A 496 -21.74 -6.28 15.73
CA ALA A 496 -22.02 -5.38 14.61
C ALA A 496 -23.53 -5.33 14.31
N CYS A 497 -24.19 -6.49 14.27
CA CYS A 497 -25.64 -6.55 14.09
C CYS A 497 -26.40 -5.88 15.25
N VAL A 498 -25.97 -6.03 16.50
CA VAL A 498 -26.56 -5.32 17.66
C VAL A 498 -26.40 -3.81 17.53
N LEU A 499 -25.24 -3.32 17.11
CA LEU A 499 -24.98 -1.90 16.93
C LEU A 499 -25.89 -1.31 15.84
N VAL A 500 -26.01 -2.00 14.71
CA VAL A 500 -26.91 -1.61 13.61
C VAL A 500 -28.38 -1.65 14.03
N ALA A 501 -28.79 -2.67 14.79
CA ALA A 501 -30.14 -2.77 15.34
C ALA A 501 -30.44 -1.61 16.30
N ALA A 502 -29.50 -1.27 17.20
CA ALA A 502 -29.65 -0.15 18.12
C ALA A 502 -29.75 1.18 17.38
N ALA A 503 -28.92 1.39 16.35
CA ALA A 503 -28.97 2.60 15.54
C ALA A 503 -30.30 2.72 14.76
N GLY A 504 -30.79 1.61 14.18
CA GLY A 504 -32.12 1.54 13.59
C GLY A 504 -33.24 1.87 14.59
N GLN A 505 -33.14 1.37 15.83
CA GLN A 505 -34.12 1.63 16.89
C GLN A 505 -34.11 3.09 17.38
N LEU A 506 -32.94 3.75 17.43
CA LEU A 506 -32.84 5.17 17.77
C LEU A 506 -33.51 6.02 16.68
N ARG A 507 -33.33 5.66 15.41
CA ARG A 507 -33.98 6.31 14.28
C ARG A 507 -35.50 6.14 14.29
N ASP A 508 -36.00 4.95 14.60
CA ASP A 508 -37.44 4.67 14.78
C ASP A 508 -38.08 5.57 15.87
N ARG A 509 -37.28 6.02 16.85
CA ARG A 509 -37.70 6.99 17.90
C ARG A 509 -37.50 8.46 17.52
N GLY A 510 -37.18 8.76 16.26
CA GLY A 510 -37.00 10.13 15.77
C GLY A 510 -35.59 10.71 15.94
N LEU A 511 -34.64 9.96 16.50
CA LEU A 511 -33.23 10.39 16.57
C LEU A 511 -32.55 10.07 15.24
N VAL A 512 -32.74 10.94 14.25
CA VAL A 512 -32.30 10.71 12.87
C VAL A 512 -30.85 11.13 12.65
N ALA A 513 -30.41 12.20 13.29
CA ALA A 513 -29.07 12.74 13.12
C ALA A 513 -28.01 11.87 13.81
N TRP A 514 -26.90 11.60 13.12
CA TRP A 514 -25.81 10.81 13.67
C TRP A 514 -25.21 11.42 14.95
N SER A 515 -25.07 12.75 14.99
CA SER A 515 -24.58 13.47 16.17
C SER A 515 -25.45 13.21 17.41
N GLU A 516 -26.75 13.01 17.24
CA GLU A 516 -27.67 12.66 18.33
C GLU A 516 -27.63 11.18 18.68
N GLN A 517 -27.42 10.28 17.72
CA GLN A 517 -27.36 8.83 17.95
C GLN A 517 -26.04 8.39 18.61
N ALA A 518 -24.92 9.00 18.20
CA ALA A 518 -23.58 8.54 18.55
C ALA A 518 -23.31 8.42 20.06
N PRO A 519 -23.74 9.36 20.93
CA PRO A 519 -23.62 9.20 22.38
C PRO A 519 -24.31 7.93 22.90
N TRP A 520 -25.56 7.71 22.48
CA TRP A 520 -26.32 6.53 22.90
C TRP A 520 -25.70 5.24 22.41
N LEU A 521 -25.17 5.24 21.18
CA LEU A 521 -24.48 4.10 20.62
C LEU A 521 -23.15 3.81 21.33
N MET A 522 -22.47 4.83 21.87
CA MET A 522 -21.20 4.67 22.59
C MET A 522 -21.34 3.99 23.96
N LEU A 523 -22.56 3.94 24.50
CA LEU A 523 -22.87 3.12 25.69
C LEU A 523 -22.70 1.62 25.41
N ILE A 524 -22.90 1.17 24.17
CA ILE A 524 -22.78 -0.24 23.76
C ILE A 524 -21.33 -0.75 23.90
N PRO A 525 -20.30 -0.13 23.30
CA PRO A 525 -18.91 -0.57 23.51
C PRO A 525 -18.47 -0.42 24.97
N LEU A 526 -18.94 0.59 25.72
CA LEU A 526 -18.71 0.68 27.17
C LEU A 526 -19.28 -0.55 27.91
N ALA A 527 -20.52 -0.95 27.60
CA ALA A 527 -21.13 -2.15 28.16
C ALA A 527 -20.36 -3.42 27.78
N TYR A 528 -19.87 -3.54 26.53
CA TYR A 528 -19.01 -4.65 26.12
C TYR A 528 -17.65 -4.66 26.85
N LEU A 529 -17.06 -3.49 27.12
CA LEU A 529 -15.81 -3.36 27.88
C LEU A 529 -16.00 -3.77 29.34
N VAL A 530 -17.09 -3.33 29.97
CA VAL A 530 -17.46 -3.74 31.33
C VAL A 530 -17.78 -5.24 31.37
N GLY A 531 -18.53 -5.75 30.39
CA GLY A 531 -18.82 -7.18 30.24
C GLY A 531 -17.54 -8.02 30.08
N ALA A 532 -16.57 -7.52 29.30
CA ALA A 532 -15.25 -8.14 29.20
C ALA A 532 -14.52 -8.16 30.55
N ARG A 533 -14.69 -7.13 31.39
CA ARG A 533 -14.10 -7.09 32.74
C ARG A 533 -14.78 -8.05 33.71
N LEU A 534 -16.10 -8.19 33.62
CA LEU A 534 -16.87 -9.14 34.42
C LEU A 534 -16.49 -10.57 34.05
N TRP A 535 -16.36 -10.89 32.76
CA TRP A 535 -16.05 -12.26 32.27
C TRP A 535 -14.55 -12.57 32.30
N ARG A 536 -13.79 -11.94 33.21
CA ARG A 536 -12.36 -12.16 33.34
C ARG A 536 -12.05 -13.65 33.59
N GLY A 537 -11.10 -14.19 32.85
CA GLY A 537 -10.72 -15.61 32.91
C GLY A 537 -11.53 -16.54 32.00
N HIS A 538 -12.61 -16.07 31.37
CA HIS A 538 -13.43 -16.87 30.46
C HIS A 538 -13.01 -16.66 29.00
N SER A 539 -13.31 -17.63 28.12
CA SER A 539 -12.98 -17.54 26.69
C SER A 539 -13.63 -16.34 25.98
N ALA A 540 -14.71 -15.80 26.53
CA ALA A 540 -15.42 -14.63 26.02
C ALA A 540 -14.75 -13.28 26.33
N GLU A 541 -13.81 -13.22 27.29
CA GLU A 541 -13.18 -11.97 27.75
C GLU A 541 -12.47 -11.19 26.62
N ARG A 542 -11.71 -11.91 25.79
CA ARG A 542 -10.95 -11.34 24.67
C ARG A 542 -11.86 -10.90 23.51
N PRO A 543 -12.78 -11.75 23.00
CA PRO A 543 -13.73 -11.33 21.97
C PRO A 543 -14.51 -10.07 22.36
N LEU A 544 -15.07 -10.02 23.57
CA LEU A 544 -15.85 -8.85 24.03
C LEU A 544 -15.01 -7.58 24.07
N TYR A 545 -13.74 -7.67 24.50
CA TYR A 545 -12.83 -6.53 24.48
C TYR A 545 -12.54 -6.04 23.05
N TYR A 546 -12.26 -6.94 22.11
CA TYR A 546 -11.99 -6.54 20.72
C TYR A 546 -13.22 -5.97 20.03
N VAL A 547 -14.39 -6.53 20.31
CA VAL A 547 -15.69 -6.00 19.88
C VAL A 547 -15.89 -4.59 20.40
N ALA A 548 -15.67 -4.35 21.69
CA ALA A 548 -15.80 -3.03 22.30
C ALA A 548 -14.90 -2.00 21.59
N GLN A 549 -13.63 -2.36 21.37
CA GLN A 549 -12.65 -1.49 20.69
C GLN A 549 -13.05 -1.17 19.25
N ALA A 550 -13.46 -2.19 18.50
CA ALA A 550 -13.85 -2.01 17.11
C ALA A 550 -15.17 -1.23 16.97
N ALA A 551 -16.15 -1.45 17.84
CA ALA A 551 -17.39 -0.69 17.88
C ALA A 551 -17.12 0.80 18.21
N THR A 552 -16.27 1.10 19.19
CA THR A 552 -15.83 2.48 19.45
C THR A 552 -15.16 3.10 18.23
N GLY A 553 -14.25 2.37 17.56
CA GLY A 553 -13.61 2.83 16.34
C GLY A 553 -14.62 3.15 15.23
N VAL A 554 -15.59 2.26 14.99
CA VAL A 554 -16.65 2.46 13.98
C VAL A 554 -17.49 3.69 14.30
N ILE A 555 -17.91 3.88 15.55
CA ILE A 555 -18.71 5.04 15.95
C ILE A 555 -17.94 6.34 15.73
N LEU A 556 -16.65 6.38 16.11
CA LEU A 556 -15.81 7.57 15.92
C LEU A 556 -15.56 7.86 14.43
N VAL A 557 -15.31 6.84 13.61
CA VAL A 557 -15.12 7.00 12.16
C VAL A 557 -16.41 7.46 11.49
N ALA A 558 -17.55 6.88 11.84
CA ALA A 558 -18.85 7.32 11.33
C ALA A 558 -19.16 8.76 11.77
N GLY A 559 -18.81 9.14 13.01
CA GLY A 559 -18.88 10.52 13.49
C GLY A 559 -18.05 11.47 12.65
N PHE A 560 -16.80 11.10 12.39
CA PHE A 560 -15.90 11.87 11.52
C PHE A 560 -16.46 12.02 10.09
N LEU A 561 -16.94 10.93 9.49
CA LEU A 561 -17.52 10.96 8.14
C LEU A 561 -18.78 11.83 8.08
N ALA A 562 -19.64 11.76 9.09
CA ALA A 562 -20.82 12.62 9.19
C ALA A 562 -20.42 14.11 9.28
N THR A 563 -19.40 14.44 10.07
CA THR A 563 -18.87 15.82 10.14
C THR A 563 -18.20 16.28 8.85
N VAL A 564 -17.62 15.39 8.04
CA VAL A 564 -17.04 15.74 6.74
C VAL A 564 -18.12 16.11 5.71
N GLN A 565 -19.30 15.51 5.80
CA GLN A 565 -20.42 15.82 4.90
C GLN A 565 -21.01 17.22 5.16
N GLU A 566 -20.86 17.73 6.37
CA GLU A 566 -21.29 19.07 6.77
C GLU A 566 -20.07 19.82 7.35
N PRO A 567 -19.20 20.41 6.50
CA PRO A 567 -17.92 20.99 6.94
C PRO A 567 -18.06 22.09 7.99
N THR A 568 -19.22 22.76 8.04
CA THR A 568 -19.58 23.72 9.07
C THR A 568 -19.68 23.09 10.47
N ALA A 569 -19.93 21.78 10.57
CA ALA A 569 -19.93 21.05 11.83
C ALA A 569 -18.53 20.85 12.44
N PHE A 570 -17.45 20.98 11.66
CA PHE A 570 -16.08 20.98 12.20
C PHE A 570 -15.68 22.32 12.81
N ILE A 571 -16.36 23.40 12.42
CA ILE A 571 -16.21 24.69 13.09
C ILE A 571 -17.07 24.56 14.34
N PRO A 572 -16.49 24.47 15.54
CA PRO A 572 -17.30 24.33 16.73
C PRO A 572 -18.08 25.65 16.90
N LEU A 573 -19.39 25.55 16.76
CA LEU A 573 -20.29 26.69 16.70
C LEU A 573 -20.79 27.01 18.12
N HIS A 574 -20.77 28.29 18.45
CA HIS A 574 -21.21 28.76 19.74
C HIS A 574 -22.69 28.41 19.99
N GLY A 575 -22.97 27.70 21.07
CA GLY A 575 -24.34 27.31 21.46
C GLY A 575 -24.97 26.17 20.66
N GLU A 576 -24.31 25.60 19.66
CA GLU A 576 -24.89 24.53 18.83
C GLU A 576 -24.93 23.17 19.54
N ARG A 577 -26.10 22.52 19.51
CA ARG A 577 -26.31 21.20 20.14
C ARG A 577 -25.41 20.12 19.55
N ALA A 578 -25.07 20.23 18.27
CA ALA A 578 -24.18 19.28 17.57
C ALA A 578 -22.78 19.25 18.18
N SER A 579 -22.19 20.41 18.48
CA SER A 579 -20.86 20.51 19.14
C SER A 579 -20.89 19.93 20.56
N LEU A 580 -21.97 20.17 21.31
CA LEU A 580 -22.15 19.56 22.63
C LEU A 580 -22.22 18.04 22.56
N MET A 581 -23.04 17.48 21.66
CA MET A 581 -23.19 16.03 21.51
C MET A 581 -21.90 15.37 21.02
N LEU A 582 -21.20 15.99 20.06
CA LEU A 582 -19.92 15.46 19.56
C LEU A 582 -18.83 15.52 20.65
N GLY A 583 -18.80 16.59 21.45
CA GLY A 583 -17.95 16.69 22.63
C GLY A 583 -18.23 15.57 23.65
N LEU A 584 -19.51 15.22 23.84
CA LEU A 584 -19.93 14.13 24.71
C LEU A 584 -19.49 12.75 24.18
N VAL A 585 -19.63 12.48 22.88
CA VAL A 585 -19.09 11.25 22.25
C VAL A 585 -17.59 11.12 22.48
N PHE A 586 -16.84 12.20 22.27
CA PHE A 586 -15.40 12.19 22.49
C PHE A 586 -15.05 12.03 23.98
N ALA A 587 -15.83 12.60 24.89
CA ALA A 587 -15.65 12.42 26.33
C ALA A 587 -15.92 10.96 26.74
N GLU A 588 -16.97 10.33 26.22
CA GLU A 588 -17.27 8.91 26.42
C GLU A 588 -16.19 8.01 25.82
N ALA A 589 -15.64 8.36 24.67
CA ALA A 589 -14.48 7.68 24.08
C ALA A 589 -13.22 7.84 24.93
N ALA A 590 -12.97 9.03 25.48
CA ALA A 590 -11.87 9.25 26.41
C ALA A 590 -12.04 8.36 27.65
N LEU A 591 -13.24 8.33 28.23
CA LEU A 591 -13.57 7.46 29.36
C LEU A 591 -13.38 5.97 29.01
N PHE A 592 -13.90 5.54 27.86
CA PHE A 592 -13.74 4.18 27.36
C PHE A 592 -12.26 3.77 27.28
N TYR A 593 -11.43 4.61 26.69
CA TYR A 593 -10.01 4.32 26.52
C TYR A 593 -9.22 4.42 27.84
N VAL A 594 -9.60 5.32 28.75
CA VAL A 594 -9.06 5.35 30.12
C VAL A 594 -9.37 4.04 30.86
N LEU A 595 -10.63 3.60 30.83
CA LEU A 595 -11.06 2.33 31.43
C LEU A 595 -10.36 1.13 30.80
N ALA A 596 -10.26 1.11 29.46
CA ALA A 596 -9.54 0.06 28.73
C ALA A 596 -8.05 0.05 29.09
N GLY A 597 -7.43 1.23 29.22
CA GLY A 597 -6.06 1.41 29.70
C GLY A 597 -5.88 0.86 31.12
N PHE A 598 -6.81 1.15 32.02
CA PHE A 598 -6.80 0.66 33.40
C PHE A 598 -6.96 -0.87 33.48
N PHE A 599 -7.90 -1.44 32.72
CA PHE A 599 -8.20 -2.88 32.74
C PHE A 599 -7.12 -3.73 32.06
N ARG A 600 -6.52 -3.27 30.96
CA ARG A 600 -5.58 -4.06 30.15
C ARG A 600 -4.13 -3.63 30.26
N ARG A 601 -3.84 -2.47 30.87
CA ARG A 601 -2.50 -1.87 30.99
C ARG A 601 -1.75 -1.77 29.65
N ARG A 602 -2.49 -1.54 28.55
CA ARG A 602 -1.90 -1.32 27.22
C ARG A 602 -1.70 0.17 26.99
N SER A 603 -0.50 0.56 26.58
CA SER A 603 -0.11 1.97 26.38
C SER A 603 -0.93 2.66 25.29
N TRP A 604 -1.31 1.96 24.23
CA TRP A 604 -2.07 2.56 23.11
C TRP A 604 -3.44 3.11 23.50
N ASN A 605 -4.08 2.52 24.51
CA ASN A 605 -5.33 3.04 25.07
C ASN A 605 -5.13 4.44 25.67
N VAL A 606 -3.95 4.73 26.24
CA VAL A 606 -3.68 6.06 26.80
C VAL A 606 -3.57 7.12 25.70
N TYR A 607 -3.00 6.77 24.53
CA TYR A 607 -2.95 7.71 23.40
C TYR A 607 -4.34 8.00 22.85
N LEU A 608 -5.17 6.97 22.67
CA LEU A 608 -6.53 7.15 22.19
C LEU A 608 -7.41 7.89 23.20
N ALA A 609 -7.19 7.68 24.49
CA ALA A 609 -7.81 8.47 25.55
C ALA A 609 -7.41 9.96 25.45
N ALA A 610 -6.12 10.26 25.28
CA ALA A 610 -5.64 11.62 25.14
C ALA A 610 -6.18 12.28 23.86
N ALA A 611 -6.20 11.56 22.74
CA ALA A 611 -6.75 12.05 21.48
C ALA A 611 -8.25 12.35 21.60
N ALA A 612 -9.03 11.43 22.19
CA ALA A 612 -10.46 11.63 22.44
C ALA A 612 -10.69 12.79 23.44
N ALA A 613 -9.88 12.92 24.48
CA ALA A 613 -9.97 14.03 25.42
C ALA A 613 -9.68 15.39 24.75
N CYS A 614 -8.70 15.44 23.84
CA CYS A 614 -8.46 16.64 23.02
C CYS A 614 -9.65 16.92 22.09
N GLY A 615 -10.21 15.91 21.43
CA GLY A 615 -11.42 16.05 20.63
C GLY A 615 -12.60 16.60 21.43
N ALA A 616 -12.81 16.11 22.65
CA ALA A 616 -13.85 16.58 23.56
C ALA A 616 -13.61 18.04 23.96
N LEU A 617 -12.38 18.37 24.36
CA LEU A 617 -12.00 19.72 24.76
C LEU A 617 -12.20 20.71 23.61
N TRP A 618 -11.80 20.36 22.39
CA TRP A 618 -12.03 21.18 21.20
C TRP A 618 -13.52 21.47 20.99
N GLN A 619 -14.36 20.45 21.04
CA GLN A 619 -15.80 20.60 20.82
C GLN A 619 -16.47 21.42 21.92
N PHE A 620 -16.09 21.21 23.19
CA PHE A 620 -16.59 22.02 24.29
C PHE A 620 -16.14 23.48 24.20
N MET A 621 -14.87 23.74 23.87
CA MET A 621 -14.36 25.11 23.75
C MET A 621 -15.12 25.94 22.72
N GLY A 622 -15.41 25.37 21.55
CA GLY A 622 -16.19 26.14 20.58
C GLY A 622 -17.68 26.18 20.87
N TYR A 623 -18.25 25.18 21.55
CA TYR A 623 -19.60 25.31 22.13
C TYR A 623 -19.69 26.52 23.07
N PHE A 624 -18.66 26.73 23.92
CA PHE A 624 -18.53 27.89 24.80
C PHE A 624 -18.04 29.17 24.11
N GLY A 625 -17.75 29.14 22.80
CA GLY A 625 -17.37 30.33 22.02
C GLY A 625 -15.95 30.85 22.28
N VAL A 626 -15.01 29.98 22.69
CA VAL A 626 -13.61 30.39 22.87
C VAL A 626 -12.95 30.64 21.50
N ASP A 627 -12.18 31.72 21.36
CA ASP A 627 -11.51 32.05 20.09
C ASP A 627 -10.51 30.96 19.66
N ALA A 628 -10.48 30.65 18.36
CA ALA A 628 -9.70 29.55 17.81
C ALA A 628 -8.19 29.71 18.04
N SER A 629 -7.70 30.93 18.18
CA SER A 629 -6.29 31.22 18.47
C SER A 629 -5.86 30.72 19.85
N TYR A 630 -6.78 30.57 20.80
CA TYR A 630 -6.49 29.95 22.09
C TYR A 630 -6.32 28.44 22.00
N TYR A 631 -6.84 27.79 20.95
CA TYR A 631 -6.78 26.34 20.81
C TYR A 631 -5.33 25.88 20.67
N THR A 632 -4.58 26.50 19.76
CA THR A 632 -3.17 26.16 19.50
C THR A 632 -2.29 26.42 20.72
N MET A 633 -2.50 27.54 21.42
CA MET A 633 -1.81 27.85 22.66
C MET A 633 -2.11 26.84 23.77
N LEU A 634 -3.39 26.49 23.97
CA LEU A 634 -3.80 25.53 24.99
C LEU A 634 -3.22 24.14 24.72
N TYR A 635 -3.31 23.64 23.47
CA TYR A 635 -2.72 22.35 23.12
C TYR A 635 -1.19 22.36 23.22
N ALA A 636 -0.53 23.46 22.84
CA ALA A 636 0.92 23.58 23.02
C ALA A 636 1.30 23.53 24.51
N GLY A 637 0.53 24.22 25.36
CA GLY A 637 0.67 24.17 26.82
C GLY A 637 0.42 22.79 27.41
N LEU A 638 -0.66 22.10 27.01
CA LEU A 638 -0.98 20.73 27.45
C LEU A 638 0.09 19.74 27.00
N GLY A 639 0.57 19.85 25.75
CA GLY A 639 1.63 19.01 25.21
C GLY A 639 2.93 19.19 26.00
N LEU A 640 3.35 20.44 26.24
CA LEU A 640 4.52 20.75 27.06
C LEU A 640 4.35 20.28 28.51
N GLY A 641 3.16 20.46 29.09
CA GLY A 641 2.80 19.99 30.42
C GLY A 641 2.92 18.47 30.52
N CYS A 642 2.42 17.71 29.53
CA CYS A 642 2.59 16.26 29.46
C CYS A 642 4.07 15.86 29.39
N LEU A 643 4.92 16.59 28.65
CA LEU A 643 6.37 16.34 28.62
C LEU A 643 7.03 16.61 29.98
N ALA A 644 6.63 17.68 30.67
CA ALA A 644 7.11 18.01 32.00
C ALA A 644 6.69 16.95 33.04
N VAL A 645 5.41 16.54 33.01
CA VAL A 645 4.87 15.46 33.86
C VAL A 645 5.61 14.16 33.56
N ALA A 646 5.84 13.83 32.29
CA ALA A 646 6.58 12.64 31.91
C ALA A 646 7.99 12.62 32.51
N ARG A 647 8.69 13.77 32.49
CA ARG A 647 10.00 13.93 33.13
C ARG A 647 9.92 13.76 34.65
N SER A 648 8.89 14.30 35.29
CA SER A 648 8.68 14.16 36.75
C SER A 648 8.35 12.72 37.19
N LEU A 649 7.68 11.95 36.33
CA LEU A 649 7.29 10.55 36.59
C LEU A 649 8.45 9.53 36.41
N GLY A 650 9.69 10.02 36.31
CA GLY A 650 10.90 9.20 36.33
C GLY A 650 11.14 8.42 35.04
N LEU A 651 11.31 9.13 33.91
CA LEU A 651 11.82 8.53 32.68
C LEU A 651 13.31 8.21 32.84
N THR A 652 13.66 6.93 32.80
CA THR A 652 15.03 6.45 32.87
C THR A 652 15.45 5.91 31.49
N PRO A 653 16.55 6.41 30.89
CA PRO A 653 17.13 5.77 29.72
C PRO A 653 17.71 4.42 30.15
N THR A 654 17.14 3.34 29.63
CA THR A 654 17.62 1.97 29.86
C THR A 654 18.27 1.45 28.58
N THR A 655 19.47 0.91 28.68
CA THR A 655 20.13 0.21 27.57
C THR A 655 19.48 -1.15 27.39
N VAL A 656 18.93 -1.39 26.21
CA VAL A 656 18.28 -2.63 25.81
C VAL A 656 19.06 -3.22 24.64
N TYR A 657 19.39 -4.51 24.74
CA TYR A 657 20.09 -5.25 23.70
C TYR A 657 19.06 -5.89 22.79
N ARG A 658 19.11 -5.54 21.49
CA ARG A 658 18.27 -6.17 20.46
C ARG A 658 18.87 -7.50 20.02
N HIS A 659 18.13 -8.23 19.19
CA HIS A 659 18.48 -9.55 18.61
C HIS A 659 19.94 -9.71 18.08
N HIS A 660 20.63 -8.63 17.71
CA HIS A 660 22.02 -8.64 17.24
C HIS A 660 23.07 -8.28 18.32
N GLY A 661 22.66 -8.20 19.59
CA GLY A 661 23.53 -7.75 20.68
C GLY A 661 23.89 -6.26 20.61
N GLN A 662 23.31 -5.50 19.68
CA GLN A 662 23.53 -4.06 19.59
C GLN A 662 22.81 -3.34 20.74
N PRO A 663 23.53 -2.56 21.55
CA PRO A 663 22.92 -1.76 22.59
C PRO A 663 22.08 -0.66 21.95
N SER A 664 20.82 -0.56 22.37
CA SER A 664 19.91 0.52 22.01
C SER A 664 19.38 1.18 23.28
N THR A 665 19.49 2.49 23.40
CA THR A 665 18.93 3.22 24.53
C THR A 665 17.44 3.43 24.31
N VAL A 666 16.60 2.80 25.13
CA VAL A 666 15.15 2.95 25.12
C VAL A 666 14.72 3.68 26.39
N LEU A 667 13.87 4.69 26.25
CA LEU A 667 13.29 5.38 27.40
C LEU A 667 12.22 4.49 28.04
N ARG A 668 12.37 4.17 29.32
CA ARG A 668 11.40 3.41 30.11
C ARG A 668 10.99 4.20 31.35
N GLY A 669 9.82 3.89 31.88
CA GLY A 669 9.28 4.54 33.09
C GLY A 669 7.77 4.75 33.05
N ARG A 670 7.18 5.09 34.19
CA ARG A 670 5.74 5.38 34.30
C ARG A 670 5.32 6.60 33.49
N GLY A 671 6.25 7.52 33.25
CA GLY A 671 6.05 8.71 32.42
C GLY A 671 6.01 8.45 30.91
N LEU A 672 6.25 7.23 30.41
CA LEU A 672 6.36 6.98 28.96
C LEU A 672 5.08 7.32 28.19
N ALA A 673 3.92 6.94 28.73
CA ALA A 673 2.65 7.25 28.09
C ALA A 673 2.39 8.77 28.05
N ALA A 674 2.68 9.49 29.14
CA ALA A 674 2.60 10.95 29.18
C ALA A 674 3.57 11.61 28.20
N LEU A 675 4.78 11.07 28.04
CA LEU A 675 5.78 11.57 27.08
C LEU A 675 5.24 11.51 25.66
N GLN A 676 4.70 10.36 25.27
CA GLN A 676 4.17 10.12 23.93
C GLN A 676 2.86 10.88 23.66
N CYS A 677 1.98 11.01 24.65
CA CYS A 677 0.82 11.92 24.57
C CYS A 677 1.27 13.37 24.37
N GLY A 678 2.24 13.83 25.17
CA GLY A 678 2.83 15.15 25.02
C GLY A 678 3.43 15.36 23.64
N HIS A 679 4.09 14.32 23.10
CA HIS A 679 4.63 14.37 21.75
C HIS A 679 3.53 14.58 20.69
N GLY A 680 2.48 13.77 20.74
CA GLY A 680 1.36 13.87 19.81
C GLY A 680 0.62 15.20 19.89
N ILE A 681 0.25 15.64 21.09
CA ILE A 681 -0.51 16.88 21.31
C ILE A 681 0.30 18.09 20.82
N LEU A 682 1.58 18.18 21.17
CA LEU A 682 2.41 19.31 20.79
C LEU A 682 2.68 19.36 19.28
N THR A 683 2.84 18.20 18.63
CA THR A 683 2.97 18.13 17.17
C THR A 683 1.71 18.59 16.46
N VAL A 684 0.52 18.17 16.93
CA VAL A 684 -0.76 18.64 16.39
C VAL A 684 -0.92 20.14 16.61
N ALA A 685 -0.60 20.66 17.81
CA ALA A 685 -0.64 22.08 18.10
C ALA A 685 0.29 22.89 17.18
N SER A 686 1.51 22.41 16.97
CA SER A 686 2.50 23.06 16.09
C SER A 686 2.04 23.06 14.64
N LEU A 687 1.48 21.94 14.15
CA LEU A 687 0.95 21.86 12.79
C LEU A 687 -0.27 22.76 12.61
N ALA A 688 -1.19 22.78 13.58
CA ALA A 688 -2.37 23.63 13.54
C ALA A 688 -2.00 25.12 13.55
N ALA A 689 -1.06 25.55 14.40
CA ALA A 689 -0.54 26.91 14.42
C ALA A 689 0.15 27.29 13.10
N LEU A 690 0.89 26.35 12.49
CA LEU A 690 1.53 26.56 11.19
C LEU A 690 0.47 26.78 10.10
N MET A 691 -0.56 25.93 10.05
CA MET A 691 -1.67 26.07 9.10
C MET A 691 -2.45 27.36 9.32
N GLN A 692 -2.79 27.70 10.57
CA GLN A 692 -3.45 28.96 10.93
C GLN A 692 -2.64 30.16 10.44
N GLY A 693 -1.32 30.16 10.65
CA GLY A 693 -0.44 31.21 10.16
C GLY A 693 -0.41 31.32 8.63
N LEU A 694 -0.37 30.18 7.92
CA LEU A 694 -0.40 30.14 6.45
C LEU A 694 -1.76 30.58 5.87
N THR A 695 -2.89 30.14 6.45
CA THR A 695 -4.23 30.60 6.07
C THR A 695 -4.37 32.10 6.30
N GLY A 696 -3.83 32.56 7.42
CA GLY A 696 -3.77 33.96 7.75
C GLY A 696 -3.00 34.82 6.74
N LEU A 697 -1.84 34.34 6.32
CA LEU A 697 -1.05 34.94 5.23
C LEU A 697 -1.85 35.01 3.94
N ALA A 698 -2.54 33.92 3.57
CA ALA A 698 -3.35 33.85 2.37
C ALA A 698 -4.53 34.84 2.39
N ALA A 699 -5.19 34.98 3.54
CA ALA A 699 -6.31 35.90 3.73
C ALA A 699 -5.88 37.38 3.85
N ARG A 700 -4.57 37.68 3.89
CA ARG A 700 -4.01 39.00 4.22
C ARG A 700 -4.56 39.62 5.51
N ASN A 701 -5.08 38.78 6.40
CA ASN A 701 -5.58 39.20 7.69
C ASN A 701 -4.45 38.99 8.69
N ALA A 702 -3.99 40.05 9.36
CA ALA A 702 -2.91 39.99 10.34
C ALA A 702 -3.42 40.55 11.68
N GLN A 703 -4.15 39.73 12.43
CA GLN A 703 -4.51 40.07 13.81
C GLN A 703 -3.33 39.80 14.75
N TRP A 704 -3.12 40.69 15.70
CA TRP A 704 -2.06 40.54 16.70
C TRP A 704 -2.18 39.25 17.51
N LEU A 705 -3.41 38.84 17.85
CA LEU A 705 -3.66 37.68 18.69
C LEU A 705 -3.25 36.37 18.00
N ASP A 706 -3.46 36.25 16.69
CA ASP A 706 -2.95 35.13 15.88
C ASP A 706 -1.42 35.12 15.79
N ILE A 707 -0.78 36.30 15.65
CA ILE A 707 0.68 36.41 15.58
C ILE A 707 1.27 35.95 16.92
N VAL A 708 0.69 36.43 18.02
CA VAL A 708 1.04 36.02 19.38
C VAL A 708 0.84 34.51 19.57
N SER A 709 -0.28 33.93 19.11
CA SER A 709 -0.52 32.49 19.25
C SER A 709 0.53 31.65 18.51
N ILE A 710 0.97 32.07 17.32
CA ILE A 710 2.04 31.42 16.55
C ILE A 710 3.37 31.51 17.31
N PHE A 711 3.72 32.68 17.84
CA PHE A 711 4.97 32.85 18.60
C PHE A 711 4.96 32.10 19.93
N VAL A 712 3.85 32.09 20.67
CA VAL A 712 3.69 31.30 21.90
C VAL A 712 3.82 29.81 21.59
N THR A 713 3.23 29.33 20.49
CA THR A 713 3.38 27.94 20.05
C THR A 713 4.82 27.62 19.62
N ALA A 714 5.50 28.55 18.94
CA ALA A 714 6.91 28.42 18.58
C ALA A 714 7.81 28.35 19.82
N LEU A 715 7.54 29.17 20.83
CA LEU A 715 8.25 29.14 22.12
C LEU A 715 7.99 27.84 22.88
N ALA A 716 6.76 27.33 22.89
CA ALA A 716 6.43 26.04 23.49
C ALA A 716 7.14 24.87 22.77
N ALA A 717 7.21 24.88 21.43
CA ALA A 717 8.00 23.93 20.66
C ALA A 717 9.50 24.07 20.97
N GLY A 718 10.03 25.29 21.03
CA GLY A 718 11.40 25.57 21.45
C GLY A 718 11.71 25.00 22.83
N ALA A 719 10.87 25.29 23.84
CA ALA A 719 10.97 24.76 25.20
C ALA A 719 10.89 23.24 25.22
N ALA A 720 10.01 22.62 24.44
CA ALA A 720 9.92 21.18 24.33
C ALA A 720 11.18 20.55 23.74
N SER A 721 11.90 21.23 22.83
CA SER A 721 13.21 20.78 22.36
C SER A 721 14.26 20.73 23.49
N PHE A 722 14.11 21.52 24.56
CA PHE A 722 14.98 21.46 25.72
C PHE A 722 14.51 20.46 26.79
N VAL A 723 13.20 20.37 27.02
CA VAL A 723 12.61 19.50 28.04
C VAL A 723 12.66 18.03 27.60
N SER A 724 12.53 17.76 26.30
CA SER A 724 12.54 16.41 25.76
C SER A 724 13.89 15.71 26.00
N PRO A 725 13.88 14.42 26.39
CA PRO A 725 15.10 13.63 26.51
C PRO A 725 15.84 13.53 25.17
N PRO A 726 17.15 13.22 25.15
CA PRO A 726 17.93 13.07 23.92
C PRO A 726 17.28 12.02 23.00
N SER A 727 16.58 12.52 21.99
CA SER A 727 15.63 11.80 21.16
C SER A 727 15.50 12.52 19.82
N PRO A 728 15.16 11.83 18.71
CA PRO A 728 14.86 12.49 17.43
C PRO A 728 13.77 13.56 17.56
N TRP A 729 12.85 13.43 18.51
CA TRP A 729 11.81 14.42 18.79
C TRP A 729 12.35 15.81 19.13
N ARG A 730 13.55 15.91 19.73
CA ARG A 730 14.21 17.19 19.97
C ARG A 730 14.46 17.97 18.67
N ARG A 731 14.88 17.26 17.61
CA ARG A 731 15.08 17.85 16.29
C ARG A 731 13.75 18.26 15.69
N VAL A 732 12.71 17.43 15.79
CA VAL A 732 11.36 17.74 15.31
C VAL A 732 10.82 19.02 15.94
N TYR A 733 10.96 19.19 17.26
CA TYR A 733 10.53 20.42 17.92
C TYR A 733 11.34 21.64 17.55
N ALA A 734 12.66 21.50 17.40
CA ALA A 734 13.50 22.58 16.91
C ALA A 734 13.08 23.00 15.49
N THR A 735 12.85 22.04 14.58
CA THR A 735 12.37 22.33 13.22
C THR A 735 10.98 22.97 13.23
N ALA A 736 10.06 22.50 14.08
CA ALA A 736 8.73 23.08 14.21
C ALA A 736 8.79 24.52 14.75
N ALA A 737 9.64 24.78 15.76
CA ALA A 737 9.85 26.11 16.29
C ALA A 737 10.38 27.08 15.23
N VAL A 738 11.37 26.64 14.42
CA VAL A 738 11.91 27.45 13.31
C VAL A 738 10.86 27.71 12.23
N ALA A 739 10.09 26.68 11.84
CA ALA A 739 9.02 26.83 10.85
C ALA A 739 7.92 27.79 11.31
N LEU A 740 7.48 27.66 12.56
CA LEU A 740 6.48 28.56 13.15
C LEU A 740 7.01 29.98 13.30
N ALA A 741 8.28 30.15 13.70
CA ALA A 741 8.92 31.47 13.73
C ALA A 741 9.00 32.09 12.34
N ALA A 742 9.32 31.30 11.30
CA ALA A 742 9.34 31.77 9.92
C ALA A 742 7.94 32.22 9.45
N VAL A 743 6.89 31.44 9.72
CA VAL A 743 5.50 31.82 9.37
C VAL A 743 5.04 33.03 10.18
N GLY A 744 5.37 33.09 11.47
CA GLY A 744 5.12 34.26 12.31
C GLY A 744 5.79 35.51 11.76
N PHE A 745 7.04 35.39 11.29
CA PHE A 745 7.79 36.47 10.67
C PHE A 745 7.24 36.87 9.29
N LEU A 746 6.78 35.91 8.48
CA LEU A 746 6.08 36.20 7.23
C LEU A 746 4.77 36.96 7.50
N ARG A 747 4.03 36.60 8.55
CA ARG A 747 2.83 37.33 8.94
C ARG A 747 3.17 38.73 9.45
N LEU A 748 4.27 38.87 10.17
CA LEU A 748 4.83 40.17 10.56
C LEU A 748 5.22 41.00 9.32
N ASN A 749 5.69 40.37 8.23
CA ASN A 749 6.02 41.06 6.97
C ASN A 749 4.80 41.68 6.26
N ILE A 750 3.58 41.18 6.50
CA ILE A 750 2.34 41.88 6.07
C ILE A 750 2.25 43.26 6.72
N LEU A 751 2.88 43.46 7.87
CA LEU A 751 2.93 44.72 8.60
C LEU A 751 4.15 45.61 8.23
N ILE A 752 5.04 45.19 7.31
CA ILE A 752 6.25 45.93 6.86
C ILE A 752 6.04 46.52 5.46
N ASP A 753 6.61 47.70 5.13
CA ASP A 753 6.38 48.41 3.85
C ASP A 753 7.64 48.43 2.94
N LEU A 754 7.83 47.39 2.12
CA LEU A 754 8.82 47.32 1.00
C LEU A 754 8.14 46.62 -0.20
N ASN A 755 8.65 46.81 -1.43
CA ASN A 755 8.11 46.13 -2.60
C ASN A 755 8.23 44.60 -2.46
N GLY A 756 7.14 43.89 -2.76
CA GLY A 756 7.01 42.44 -2.54
C GLY A 756 8.11 41.61 -3.22
N TRP A 757 8.60 42.06 -4.38
CA TRP A 757 9.65 41.36 -5.14
C TRP A 757 11.02 41.44 -4.48
N GLN A 758 11.40 42.62 -3.99
CA GLN A 758 12.68 42.82 -3.30
C GLN A 758 12.72 42.09 -1.97
N LYS A 759 11.58 42.06 -1.25
CA LYS A 759 11.44 41.24 -0.03
C LYS A 759 11.67 39.76 -0.34
N PHE A 760 10.99 39.22 -1.34
CA PHE A 760 11.08 37.81 -1.70
C PHE A 760 12.50 37.40 -2.13
N GLU A 761 13.12 38.22 -2.98
CA GLU A 761 14.48 37.98 -3.48
C GLU A 761 15.50 37.90 -2.33
N ILE A 762 15.50 38.90 -1.44
CA ILE A 762 16.44 38.95 -0.31
C ILE A 762 16.23 37.76 0.63
N PHE A 763 14.98 37.45 0.99
CA PHE A 763 14.70 36.35 1.92
C PHE A 763 15.06 34.98 1.34
N ALA A 764 14.80 34.74 0.04
CA ALA A 764 15.05 33.46 -0.59
C ALA A 764 16.55 33.20 -0.82
N VAL A 765 17.30 34.22 -1.27
CA VAL A 765 18.75 34.09 -1.49
C VAL A 765 19.48 33.88 -0.16
N VAL A 766 19.12 34.62 0.90
CA VAL A 766 19.76 34.46 2.23
C VAL A 766 19.43 33.09 2.85
N ALA A 767 18.16 32.67 2.82
CA ALA A 767 17.77 31.35 3.33
C ALA A 767 18.45 30.21 2.56
N GLY A 768 18.53 30.33 1.23
CA GLY A 768 19.21 29.37 0.37
C GLY A 768 20.71 29.30 0.62
N ALA A 769 21.38 30.44 0.79
CA ALA A 769 22.81 30.51 1.04
C ALA A 769 23.22 29.91 2.40
N ILE A 770 22.46 30.21 3.47
CA ILE A 770 22.70 29.61 4.79
C ILE A 770 22.58 28.09 4.73
N MET A 771 21.57 27.60 4.03
CA MET A 771 21.32 26.16 3.91
C MET A 771 22.37 25.45 3.04
N LEU A 772 22.82 26.08 1.95
CA LEU A 772 23.95 25.59 1.14
C LEU A 772 25.23 25.50 1.95
N ALA A 773 25.57 26.55 2.71
CA ALA A 773 26.79 26.58 3.50
C ALA A 773 26.77 25.53 4.62
N ALA A 774 25.66 25.42 5.36
CA ALA A 774 25.49 24.42 6.41
C ALA A 774 25.60 22.99 5.87
N SER A 775 25.07 22.75 4.67
CA SER A 775 25.06 21.42 4.06
C SER A 775 26.40 21.04 3.43
N HIS A 776 27.11 21.97 2.79
CA HIS A 776 28.48 21.71 2.35
C HIS A 776 29.39 21.39 3.55
N TRP A 777 29.25 22.13 4.65
CA TRP A 777 30.01 21.86 5.87
C TRP A 777 29.68 20.49 6.48
N ALA A 778 28.39 20.14 6.52
CA ALA A 778 27.95 18.85 7.04
C ALA A 778 28.45 17.68 6.17
N LEU A 779 28.45 17.81 4.84
CA LEU A 779 28.93 16.79 3.90
C LEU A 779 30.39 16.37 4.15
N PHE A 780 31.24 17.32 4.56
CA PHE A 780 32.66 17.03 4.85
C PHE A 780 32.90 16.52 6.28
N ARG A 781 31.91 16.65 7.18
CA ARG A 781 31.95 16.05 8.52
C ARG A 781 31.42 14.62 8.55
N GLU A 782 30.73 14.19 7.50
CA GLU A 782 30.28 12.82 7.35
C GLU A 782 31.48 11.88 7.15
N THR A 783 31.72 11.00 8.11
CA THR A 783 32.58 9.81 7.92
C THR A 783 31.84 8.78 7.05
N ASP A 784 32.58 8.04 6.21
CA ASP A 784 32.11 7.08 5.17
C ASP A 784 31.03 6.04 5.59
N ARG A 785 30.58 6.00 6.84
CA ARG A 785 29.59 5.05 7.37
C ARG A 785 28.15 5.58 7.49
N SER A 786 27.88 6.88 7.32
CA SER A 786 26.50 7.38 7.33
C SER A 786 26.35 8.68 6.53
N GLN A 787 25.86 8.56 5.28
CA GLN A 787 25.37 9.72 4.53
C GLN A 787 24.05 10.19 5.14
N ASP A 788 23.94 11.47 5.51
CA ASP A 788 22.72 12.05 6.07
C ASP A 788 21.92 12.72 4.94
N ASP A 789 20.73 12.19 4.66
CA ASP A 789 19.85 12.71 3.58
C ASP A 789 19.50 14.19 3.77
N ALA A 790 19.53 14.67 5.00
CA ALA A 790 19.31 16.09 5.34
C ALA A 790 20.36 16.99 4.67
N VAL A 791 21.60 16.50 4.53
CA VAL A 791 22.68 17.22 3.87
C VAL A 791 22.44 17.30 2.37
N SER A 792 22.06 16.19 1.73
CA SER A 792 21.73 16.18 0.30
C SER A 792 20.51 17.04 -0.05
N LEU A 793 19.50 17.06 0.83
CA LEU A 793 18.31 17.90 0.69
C LEU A 793 18.63 19.38 0.91
N GLY A 794 19.47 19.68 1.89
CA GLY A 794 19.95 21.05 2.12
C GLY A 794 20.78 21.58 0.95
N LEU A 795 21.61 20.72 0.32
CA LEU A 795 22.35 21.03 -0.90
C LEU A 795 21.42 21.32 -2.08
N SER A 796 20.38 20.52 -2.31
CA SER A 796 19.47 20.70 -3.44
C SER A 796 18.51 21.87 -3.27
N LEU A 797 17.81 21.97 -2.13
CA LEU A 797 16.84 23.05 -1.89
C LEU A 797 17.56 24.40 -1.77
N GLY A 798 18.77 24.40 -1.20
CA GLY A 798 19.58 25.62 -1.10
C GLY A 798 20.06 26.08 -2.48
N SER A 799 20.46 25.13 -3.32
CA SER A 799 20.85 25.37 -4.72
C SER A 799 19.73 26.05 -5.50
N ILE A 800 18.50 25.55 -5.38
CA ILE A 800 17.32 26.10 -6.06
C ILE A 800 16.98 27.49 -5.54
N LEU A 801 16.94 27.67 -4.21
CA LEU A 801 16.55 28.94 -3.59
C LEU A 801 17.49 30.09 -3.98
N VAL A 802 18.78 29.81 -4.14
CA VAL A 802 19.75 30.81 -4.61
C VAL A 802 19.67 30.99 -6.12
N VAL A 803 19.87 29.93 -6.90
CA VAL A 803 20.02 30.05 -8.35
C VAL A 803 18.70 30.32 -9.06
N GLY A 804 17.61 29.69 -8.62
CA GLY A 804 16.30 29.86 -9.23
C GLY A 804 15.78 31.28 -9.09
N THR A 805 15.92 31.88 -7.90
CA THR A 805 15.43 33.25 -7.65
C THR A 805 16.24 34.28 -8.42
N LEU A 806 17.57 34.14 -8.45
CA LEU A 806 18.45 34.99 -9.26
C LEU A 806 18.20 34.83 -10.77
N LEU A 807 17.95 33.59 -11.24
CA LEU A 807 17.67 33.34 -12.65
C LEU A 807 16.36 34.00 -13.06
N THR A 808 15.30 33.85 -12.26
CA THR A 808 14.03 34.52 -12.50
C THR A 808 14.16 36.03 -12.51
N ALA A 809 14.91 36.62 -11.58
CA ALA A 809 15.16 38.06 -11.53
C ALA A 809 15.89 38.57 -12.79
N VAL A 810 16.90 37.84 -13.27
CA VAL A 810 17.63 38.16 -14.51
C VAL A 810 16.73 38.08 -15.74
N LEU A 811 15.96 37.00 -15.87
CA LEU A 811 15.05 36.82 -17.00
C LEU A 811 13.95 37.89 -17.00
N TYR A 812 13.43 38.26 -15.82
CA TYR A 812 12.44 39.32 -15.67
C TYR A 812 12.97 40.67 -16.15
N HIS A 813 14.14 41.12 -15.67
CA HIS A 813 14.72 42.37 -16.12
C HIS A 813 15.03 42.38 -17.63
N ARG A 814 15.50 41.25 -18.16
CA ARG A 814 15.89 41.13 -19.57
C ARG A 814 14.72 41.16 -20.55
N TRP A 815 13.56 40.65 -20.15
CA TRP A 815 12.38 40.66 -21.01
C TRP A 815 11.42 41.82 -20.74
N TRP A 816 11.39 42.37 -19.53
CA TRP A 816 10.34 43.31 -19.11
C TRP A 816 10.81 44.74 -18.84
N ASP A 817 12.06 44.94 -18.44
CA ASP A 817 12.55 46.24 -17.92
C ASP A 817 13.61 46.91 -18.82
N ALA A 818 13.66 46.48 -20.09
CA ALA A 818 14.47 47.03 -21.19
C ALA A 818 16.00 47.12 -20.93
N GLY A 819 16.56 46.33 -20.02
CA GLY A 819 18.02 46.28 -19.86
C GLY A 819 18.54 45.23 -18.88
N PRO A 820 19.80 44.80 -19.02
CA PRO A 820 20.44 43.87 -18.11
C PRO A 820 20.62 44.52 -16.72
N SER A 821 20.17 43.84 -15.66
CA SER A 821 20.45 44.23 -14.28
C SER A 821 21.81 43.68 -13.88
N LEU A 822 22.82 44.55 -13.82
CA LEU A 822 24.22 44.17 -13.57
C LEU A 822 24.37 43.43 -12.22
N THR A 823 23.65 43.85 -11.18
CA THR A 823 23.70 43.20 -9.85
C THR A 823 23.14 41.77 -9.89
N ASN A 824 22.02 41.55 -10.58
CA ASN A 824 21.35 40.25 -10.62
C ASN A 824 22.04 39.28 -11.57
N GLU A 825 22.60 39.78 -12.68
CA GLU A 825 23.37 38.97 -13.63
C GLU A 825 24.72 38.55 -13.04
N LEU A 826 25.42 39.46 -12.35
CA LEU A 826 26.65 39.12 -11.63
C LEU A 826 26.38 38.12 -10.51
N ALA A 827 25.31 38.30 -9.73
CA ALA A 827 24.93 37.35 -8.69
C ALA A 827 24.60 35.96 -9.28
N LEU A 828 23.79 35.89 -10.34
CA LEU A 828 23.40 34.64 -10.99
C LEU A 828 24.61 33.88 -11.55
N LEU A 829 25.48 34.57 -12.30
CA LEU A 829 26.67 33.95 -12.89
C LEU A 829 27.64 33.48 -11.80
N THR A 830 27.83 34.29 -10.75
CA THR A 830 28.71 33.93 -9.62
C THR A 830 28.23 32.66 -8.93
N PHE A 831 26.93 32.56 -8.59
CA PHE A 831 26.40 31.39 -7.89
C PHE A 831 26.23 30.15 -8.80
N THR A 832 25.84 30.29 -10.08
CA THR A 832 25.67 29.14 -11.00
C THR A 832 26.99 28.50 -11.42
N ILE A 833 28.02 29.31 -11.70
CA ILE A 833 29.36 28.81 -12.02
C ILE A 833 29.95 28.11 -10.79
N LEU A 834 29.87 28.75 -9.61
CA LEU A 834 30.36 28.16 -8.37
C LEU A 834 29.69 26.81 -8.07
N MET A 835 28.38 26.67 -8.34
CA MET A 835 27.64 25.43 -8.11
C MET A 835 27.85 24.35 -9.19
N ALA A 836 27.92 24.71 -10.47
CA ALA A 836 28.18 23.75 -11.54
C ALA A 836 29.59 23.14 -11.39
N VAL A 837 30.58 23.99 -11.07
CA VAL A 837 31.97 23.56 -10.85
C VAL A 837 32.08 22.69 -9.60
N THR A 838 31.52 23.13 -8.46
CA THR A 838 31.57 22.31 -7.22
C THR A 838 30.78 21.02 -7.36
N GLY A 839 29.65 21.02 -8.08
CA GLY A 839 28.84 19.83 -8.30
C GLY A 839 29.50 18.78 -9.18
N VAL A 840 30.03 19.18 -10.35
CA VAL A 840 30.69 18.24 -11.27
C VAL A 840 31.98 17.72 -10.63
N ALA A 841 32.75 18.59 -9.98
CA ALA A 841 34.01 18.21 -9.34
C ALA A 841 33.80 17.29 -8.13
N TRP A 842 32.77 17.52 -7.32
CA TRP A 842 32.49 16.72 -6.11
C TRP A 842 31.44 15.64 -6.31
N GLN A 843 30.96 15.45 -7.54
CA GLN A 843 29.86 14.55 -7.90
C GLN A 843 28.56 14.79 -7.12
N ILE A 844 28.37 16.02 -6.66
CA ILE A 844 27.16 16.41 -5.95
C ILE A 844 26.11 16.70 -7.01
N ARG A 845 25.27 15.70 -7.27
CA ARG A 845 24.21 15.73 -8.29
C ARG A 845 23.36 17.00 -8.22
N ALA A 846 23.07 17.48 -7.02
CA ALA A 846 22.22 18.63 -6.77
C ALA A 846 22.80 19.95 -7.33
N THR A 847 24.01 20.32 -6.92
CA THR A 847 24.65 21.56 -7.36
C THR A 847 25.02 21.49 -8.85
N THR A 848 25.36 20.31 -9.38
CA THR A 848 25.55 20.08 -10.83
C THR A 848 24.28 20.33 -11.62
N LEU A 849 23.17 19.76 -11.18
CA LEU A 849 21.91 19.81 -11.91
C LEU A 849 21.31 21.22 -11.87
N PHE A 850 21.28 21.87 -10.71
CA PHE A 850 20.69 23.21 -10.59
C PHE A 850 21.63 24.31 -11.06
N GLY A 851 22.92 24.26 -10.70
CA GLY A 851 23.92 25.20 -11.19
C GLY A 851 24.14 25.06 -12.70
N GLY A 852 24.37 23.83 -13.17
CA GLY A 852 24.60 23.53 -14.59
C GLY A 852 23.34 23.67 -15.45
N GLY A 853 22.18 23.27 -14.94
CA GLY A 853 20.89 23.44 -15.61
C GLY A 853 20.50 24.92 -15.75
N ALA A 854 20.64 25.72 -14.70
CA ALA A 854 20.37 27.17 -14.78
C ALA A 854 21.36 27.89 -15.70
N LEU A 855 22.63 27.49 -15.69
CA LEU A 855 23.62 27.97 -16.65
C LEU A 855 23.22 27.58 -18.09
N ALA A 856 22.79 26.33 -18.33
CA ALA A 856 22.31 25.88 -19.63
C ALA A 856 21.05 26.62 -20.08
N ILE A 857 20.12 26.93 -19.17
CA ILE A 857 18.94 27.74 -19.46
C ILE A 857 19.33 29.18 -19.77
N TYR A 858 20.20 29.81 -18.98
CA TYR A 858 20.74 31.14 -19.29
C TYR A 858 21.39 31.19 -20.67
N LEU A 859 22.14 30.14 -21.06
CA LEU A 859 22.70 29.97 -22.40
C LEU A 859 21.62 29.69 -23.47
N ILE A 860 20.59 28.87 -23.21
CA ILE A 860 19.44 28.68 -24.10
C ILE A 860 18.69 29.99 -24.30
N VAL A 861 18.51 30.82 -23.28
CA VAL A 861 17.86 32.14 -23.42
C VAL A 861 18.72 33.06 -24.27
N MET A 862 20.05 33.00 -24.11
CA MET A 862 20.99 33.63 -25.04
C MET A 862 20.83 33.08 -26.48
N ILE A 863 20.68 31.77 -26.69
CA ILE A 863 20.51 31.08 -27.99
C ILE A 863 19.11 31.23 -28.61
N THR A 864 18.05 31.36 -27.82
CA THR A 864 16.68 31.57 -28.31
C THR A 864 16.49 33.03 -28.70
N SER A 865 17.18 33.96 -28.03
CA SER A 865 17.35 35.33 -28.54
C SER A 865 18.03 35.36 -29.92
N LEU A 866 18.71 34.27 -30.30
CA LEU A 866 19.29 33.98 -31.63
C LEU A 866 18.31 33.22 -32.59
N ALA A 867 17.34 32.42 -32.09
CA ALA A 867 16.47 31.49 -32.85
C ALA A 867 15.11 32.03 -33.38
N TYR A 868 14.70 33.26 -33.05
CA TYR A 868 13.65 33.98 -33.81
C TYR A 868 14.08 34.29 -35.28
N ARG A 869 15.17 33.64 -35.73
CA ARG A 869 15.64 33.43 -37.09
C ARG A 869 15.96 31.92 -37.28
N PRO A 870 15.20 31.15 -38.10
CA PRO A 870 15.27 29.67 -38.12
C PRO A 870 16.47 29.10 -38.88
N GLN A 871 17.03 27.96 -38.42
CA GLN A 871 18.18 27.28 -39.03
C GLN A 871 18.06 25.72 -38.95
N VAL A 872 18.21 25.03 -40.09
CA VAL A 872 18.34 23.55 -40.29
C VAL A 872 19.40 22.90 -39.38
N ALA A 873 20.27 23.73 -38.81
CA ALA A 873 21.37 23.36 -37.97
C ALA A 873 20.94 22.58 -36.70
N VAL A 874 19.69 22.67 -36.22
CA VAL A 874 19.27 22.04 -34.94
C VAL A 874 19.20 20.51 -34.99
N GLY A 875 18.62 19.89 -36.03
CA GLY A 875 18.64 18.43 -36.19
C GLY A 875 20.05 17.87 -36.37
N VAL A 876 20.92 18.67 -37.00
CA VAL A 876 22.35 18.38 -37.17
C VAL A 876 23.12 18.59 -35.86
N TYR A 877 22.82 19.61 -35.05
CA TYR A 877 23.43 19.86 -33.74
C TYR A 877 23.00 18.83 -32.70
N LEU A 878 21.79 18.26 -32.79
CA LEU A 878 21.36 17.17 -31.92
C LEU A 878 22.10 15.87 -32.22
N ALA A 879 22.28 15.57 -33.52
CA ALA A 879 23.11 14.46 -33.97
C ALA A 879 24.61 14.68 -33.65
N ALA A 880 25.13 15.90 -33.86
CA ALA A 880 26.54 16.25 -33.65
C ALA A 880 26.90 16.43 -32.16
N GLY A 881 26.02 17.01 -31.35
CA GLY A 881 26.18 17.12 -29.90
C GLY A 881 26.04 15.77 -29.21
N GLY A 882 25.08 14.94 -29.67
CA GLY A 882 25.01 13.52 -29.30
C GLY A 882 26.30 12.77 -29.65
N ALA A 883 26.87 13.03 -30.83
CA ALA A 883 28.14 12.46 -31.26
C ALA A 883 29.37 12.98 -30.46
N LEU A 884 29.39 14.25 -30.03
CA LEU A 884 30.49 14.83 -29.22
C LEU A 884 30.49 14.28 -27.78
N VAL A 885 29.32 14.17 -27.16
CA VAL A 885 29.16 13.55 -25.84
C VAL A 885 29.55 12.08 -25.93
N PHE A 886 29.13 11.39 -27.00
CA PHE A 886 29.55 10.02 -27.27
C PHE A 886 31.08 9.91 -27.46
N ALA A 887 31.71 10.83 -28.21
CA ALA A 887 33.16 10.85 -28.47
C ALA A 887 33.99 11.19 -27.22
N THR A 888 33.52 12.10 -26.37
CA THR A 888 34.17 12.41 -25.08
C THR A 888 34.08 11.21 -24.13
N GLY A 889 33.00 10.44 -24.21
CA GLY A 889 32.81 9.20 -23.44
C GLY A 889 33.78 8.13 -23.89
N ILE A 890 34.01 8.04 -25.20
CA ILE A 890 35.06 7.20 -25.79
C ILE A 890 36.45 7.67 -25.33
N ALA A 891 36.76 8.97 -25.40
CA ALA A 891 38.06 9.50 -24.99
C ALA A 891 38.36 9.24 -23.50
N LEU A 892 37.40 9.50 -22.61
CA LEU A 892 37.52 9.21 -21.19
C LEU A 892 37.64 7.69 -20.91
N SER A 893 36.95 6.86 -21.69
CA SER A 893 37.11 5.39 -21.65
C SER A 893 38.54 4.96 -22.01
N VAL A 894 39.10 5.55 -23.06
CA VAL A 894 40.45 5.23 -23.57
C VAL A 894 41.55 5.71 -22.62
N TYR A 895 41.42 6.90 -22.02
CA TYR A 895 42.44 7.47 -21.13
C TYR A 895 42.25 7.13 -19.65
N ARG A 896 41.20 6.37 -19.30
CA ARG A 896 40.81 6.00 -17.94
C ARG A 896 41.98 5.52 -17.07
N GLU A 897 42.75 4.56 -17.59
CA GLU A 897 43.84 3.95 -16.84
C GLU A 897 45.04 4.89 -16.61
N LYS A 898 45.24 5.88 -17.48
CA LYS A 898 46.29 6.90 -17.31
C LYS A 898 45.85 7.98 -16.32
N LEU A 899 44.57 8.39 -16.35
CA LEU A 899 44.03 9.40 -15.47
C LEU A 899 43.85 8.92 -14.02
N LEU A 900 43.57 7.62 -13.81
CA LEU A 900 43.49 7.05 -12.46
C LEU A 900 44.83 6.98 -11.72
N LYS A 901 45.96 6.99 -12.44
CA LYS A 901 47.32 6.94 -11.86
C LYS A 901 47.83 8.32 -11.44
N LEU A 902 47.26 9.40 -11.98
CA LEU A 902 47.70 10.78 -11.77
C LEU A 902 47.64 11.25 -10.31
N PRO A 903 46.56 11.03 -9.53
CA PRO A 903 46.49 11.46 -8.14
C PRO A 903 47.54 10.77 -7.26
N GLU A 904 47.82 9.50 -7.54
CA GLU A 904 48.84 8.73 -6.83
C GLU A 904 50.25 9.22 -7.20
N GLN A 905 50.49 9.50 -8.49
CA GLN A 905 51.73 10.14 -8.98
C GLN A 905 51.93 11.57 -8.43
N ILE A 906 50.86 12.35 -8.24
CA ILE A 906 50.89 13.68 -7.61
C ILE A 906 51.20 13.54 -6.11
N SER A 907 50.57 12.57 -5.43
CA SER A 907 50.82 12.31 -4.00
C SER A 907 52.23 11.80 -3.71
N ARG A 908 52.78 10.98 -4.62
CA ARG A 908 54.15 10.43 -4.56
C ARG A 908 55.19 11.34 -5.21
N ARG A 909 54.75 12.41 -5.88
CA ARG A 909 55.57 13.43 -6.54
C ARG A 909 56.48 12.87 -7.65
N GLU A 910 55.94 12.01 -8.50
CA GLU A 910 56.65 11.37 -9.61
C GLU A 910 56.39 12.09 -10.96
N GLY A 911 57.38 12.13 -11.87
CA GLY A 911 57.25 12.71 -13.21
C GLY A 911 57.33 14.24 -13.30
N ILE A 912 56.55 14.86 -14.19
CA ILE A 912 56.53 16.32 -14.46
C ILE A 912 56.23 17.14 -13.19
N PHE A 913 55.50 16.56 -12.23
CA PHE A 913 55.17 17.19 -10.94
C PHE A 913 56.38 17.34 -10.00
N LYS A 914 57.52 16.72 -10.32
CA LYS A 914 58.79 16.93 -9.62
C LYS A 914 59.45 18.27 -10.00
N ILE A 915 59.11 18.83 -11.17
CA ILE A 915 59.69 20.06 -11.74
C ILE A 915 58.88 21.31 -11.35
N LEU A 916 57.58 21.16 -11.05
CA LEU A 916 56.67 22.24 -10.63
C LEU A 916 56.95 22.78 -9.20
N ASN A 917 58.14 22.52 -8.68
CA ASN A 917 58.58 22.93 -7.34
C ASN A 917 59.50 24.15 -7.44
N TRP A 918 59.02 25.22 -8.08
CA TRP A 918 59.56 26.56 -7.86
C TRP A 918 58.58 27.29 -6.95
N ARG A 919 59.15 27.85 -5.87
CA ARG A 919 58.46 28.45 -4.72
C ARG A 919 57.32 29.38 -5.10
#